data_AF-A0A0R9YX54-F1
#
_entry.id   AF-A0A0R9YX54-F1
#
_cell.length_a   1.000
_cell.length_b   1.000
_cell.length_c   1.000
_cell.angle_alpha   90.00
_cell.angle_beta   90.00
_cell.angle_gamma   90.00
#
_symmetry.space_group_name_H-M   'P 1'
#
loop_
_entity.id
_entity.type
_entity.pdbx_description
1 polymer ?
#
loop_
_entity_poly.entity_id
_entity_poly.type
_entity_poly.pdbx_seq_one_letter_code
_entity_poly.pdbx_strand_id
1 'polypeptide(L)'
;MSAFEKLKLLIWKNFLLQKRHKYQTLFEIASPVIFSLFLILIRCLVDPQSKPDTSYQPFLPTYFNMSGRQLGNLTTAKSDGTLAFSPENALTRKVTKDAMAKVALDNLNGFIALLFDPRVLPEPKGFNDSSELEAALSKPNVMNHILVGIQFDDSMANATEWPEDINVTLRFPAVMRTPMLEHPLRISWRTNLLFPLFPQPGPRVPKDMYGGKTPGYSPEMFLAVQHAVSQEIIKQKTGKSINTKVYLQRLPQLSYRQDDLLVAMERFISMIIMMCFAYTFVNTVRVVTAEKEMQLKETMTIMGLPSWLHWLAWFIKQFSFLLISVILMVILFKIPFNSTSDGEGYAVLTFTPWSVLFFFLILFVIASLSFCFMVSVFFTRANTAASFMGLAWFSTYSAYMLTQMLYEDISLTTKLLLSLISNTAIGYALQMLVVCEGTSRGLQWDEFFMPVSYHDQFQPGHVALMLVLDSILYMLIAVYVEKIRPGLYGVPLPWYFPFTKSFWCPDNTKVAALTNKDGVDQEYKNALLKVIHDEEPKGIPMGINIENLTKVYKGRKKAVDNLNLRMYENEITVLLGHNGAGKTTTISMLTGMVPPSSGSATINGYDITRETEQARRSIGICPQHNVLFPDLTVAEHIIFYSRLKGVPSSKLQAEVDHFVKLLELEEKRNVISKHLSGGQKRRLSVGAAMCGSSRVVLLDEPTSGLDPAARRSLWDLLQREKK
;
A
#
# COMPACT_ATOMS: atom_id res chain seq x y z
N MET A 1 6.25 -30.99 -20.53
CA MET A 1 5.19 -29.98 -20.34
C MET A 1 5.73 -28.59 -20.63
N SER A 2 4.93 -27.80 -21.35
CA SER A 2 5.16 -26.36 -21.53
C SER A 2 4.99 -25.60 -20.21
N ALA A 3 5.60 -24.41 -20.09
CA ALA A 3 5.40 -23.52 -18.94
C ALA A 3 3.91 -23.18 -18.73
N PHE A 4 3.12 -23.06 -19.80
CA PHE A 4 1.68 -22.81 -19.72
C PHE A 4 0.91 -23.96 -19.07
N GLU A 5 1.25 -25.21 -19.40
CA GLU A 5 0.61 -26.39 -18.80
C GLU A 5 0.94 -26.51 -17.31
N LYS A 6 2.19 -26.19 -16.93
CA LYS A 6 2.63 -26.14 -15.54
C LYS A 6 1.88 -25.07 -14.76
N LEU A 7 1.67 -23.89 -15.36
CA LEU A 7 0.86 -22.82 -14.78
C LEU A 7 -0.60 -23.27 -14.59
N LYS A 8 -1.21 -23.90 -15.59
CA LYS A 8 -2.59 -24.43 -15.49
C LYS A 8 -2.73 -25.45 -14.37
N LEU A 9 -1.73 -26.33 -14.18
CA LEU A 9 -1.70 -27.29 -13.08
C LEU A 9 -1.64 -26.60 -11.70
N LEU A 10 -0.80 -25.57 -11.56
CA LEU A 10 -0.69 -24.79 -10.33
C LEU A 10 -1.98 -24.02 -10.02
N ILE A 11 -2.63 -23.43 -11.04
CA ILE A 11 -3.92 -22.75 -10.89
C ILE A 11 -4.98 -23.75 -10.45
N TRP A 12 -5.05 -24.93 -11.07
CA TRP A 12 -5.97 -25.99 -10.67
C TRP A 12 -5.78 -26.38 -9.19
N LYS A 13 -4.53 -26.61 -8.76
CA LYS A 13 -4.18 -26.88 -7.36
C LYS A 13 -4.67 -25.76 -6.44
N ASN A 14 -4.31 -24.51 -6.77
CA ASN A 14 -4.62 -23.34 -5.94
C ASN A 14 -6.14 -23.12 -5.79
N PHE A 15 -6.90 -23.31 -6.87
CA PHE A 15 -8.35 -23.17 -6.85
C PHE A 15 -9.03 -24.31 -6.07
N LEU A 16 -8.53 -25.53 -6.21
CA LEU A 16 -9.03 -26.69 -5.47
C LEU A 16 -8.80 -26.53 -3.96
N LEU A 17 -7.61 -26.09 -3.55
CA LEU A 17 -7.30 -25.77 -2.16
C LEU A 17 -8.22 -24.67 -1.61
N GLN A 18 -8.44 -23.60 -2.37
CA GLN A 18 -9.33 -22.51 -1.96
C GLN A 18 -10.79 -23.00 -1.81
N LYS A 19 -11.28 -23.82 -2.73
CA LYS A 19 -12.63 -24.39 -2.69
C LYS A 19 -12.90 -25.22 -1.43
N ARG A 20 -11.87 -25.79 -0.80
CA ARG A 20 -11.99 -26.53 0.46
C ARG A 20 -12.11 -25.62 1.67
N HIS A 21 -11.53 -24.42 1.61
CA HIS A 21 -11.66 -23.37 2.62
C HIS A 21 -12.84 -22.44 2.32
N LYS A 22 -14.05 -23.01 2.22
CA LYS A 22 -15.27 -22.29 1.82
C LYS A 22 -15.59 -21.09 2.71
N TYR A 23 -15.52 -21.28 4.03
CA TYR A 23 -15.84 -20.21 4.99
C TYR A 23 -14.81 -19.08 4.96
N GLN A 24 -13.53 -19.41 4.81
CA GLN A 24 -12.47 -18.43 4.65
C GLN A 24 -12.66 -17.62 3.37
N THR A 25 -12.89 -18.30 2.23
CA THR A 25 -13.14 -17.65 0.94
C THR A 25 -14.39 -16.78 0.98
N LEU A 26 -15.46 -17.27 1.60
CA LEU A 26 -16.68 -16.49 1.79
C LEU A 26 -16.41 -15.24 2.60
N PHE A 27 -15.63 -15.33 3.68
CA PHE A 27 -15.27 -14.18 4.50
C PHE A 27 -14.34 -13.19 3.78
N GLU A 28 -13.37 -13.68 2.99
CA GLU A 28 -12.49 -12.84 2.15
C GLU A 28 -13.28 -12.02 1.12
N ILE A 29 -14.33 -12.62 0.53
CA ILE A 29 -15.20 -11.95 -0.44
C ILE A 29 -16.21 -11.04 0.28
N ALA A 30 -16.80 -11.52 1.37
CA ALA A 30 -17.83 -10.79 2.11
C ALA A 30 -17.26 -9.60 2.88
N SER A 31 -16.01 -9.65 3.37
CA SER A 31 -15.45 -8.58 4.21
C SER A 31 -15.46 -7.21 3.51
N PRO A 32 -14.92 -7.03 2.28
CA PRO A 32 -15.03 -5.77 1.55
C PRO A 32 -16.49 -5.34 1.29
N VAL A 33 -17.37 -6.31 1.04
CA VAL A 33 -18.79 -6.07 0.77
C VAL A 33 -19.51 -5.58 2.02
N ILE A 34 -19.28 -6.18 3.19
CA ILE A 34 -19.90 -5.80 4.47
C ILE A 34 -19.51 -4.37 4.85
N PHE A 35 -18.24 -4.00 4.74
CA PHE A 35 -17.80 -2.64 5.01
C PHE A 35 -18.34 -1.63 3.98
N SER A 36 -18.57 -2.05 2.73
CA SER A 36 -19.23 -1.23 1.71
C SER A 36 -20.73 -1.06 1.97
N LEU A 37 -21.40 -2.09 2.49
CA LEU A 37 -22.80 -2.01 2.94
C LEU A 37 -22.97 -1.01 4.08
N PHE A 38 -21.97 -0.90 4.97
CA PHE A 38 -22.00 0.13 6.02
C PHE A 38 -22.02 1.55 5.45
N LEU A 39 -21.28 1.82 4.37
CA LEU A 39 -21.36 3.11 3.67
C LEU A 39 -22.73 3.37 3.05
N ILE A 40 -23.36 2.34 2.48
CA ILE A 40 -24.71 2.44 1.94
C ILE A 40 -25.72 2.72 3.06
N LEU A 41 -25.60 2.05 4.20
CA LEU A 41 -26.47 2.29 5.35
C LEU A 41 -26.40 3.76 5.81
N ILE A 42 -25.19 4.33 5.89
CA ILE A 42 -25.03 5.76 6.19
C ILE A 42 -25.62 6.61 5.07
N ARG A 43 -25.44 6.24 3.80
CA ARG A 43 -26.04 6.94 2.66
C ARG A 43 -27.55 6.98 2.72
N CYS A 44 -28.19 5.89 3.14
CA CYS A 44 -29.65 5.82 3.30
C CYS A 44 -30.18 6.68 4.45
N LEU A 45 -29.31 7.13 5.38
CA LEU A 45 -29.69 7.99 6.50
C LEU A 45 -29.52 9.49 6.18
N VAL A 46 -28.80 9.84 5.11
CA VAL A 46 -28.43 11.22 4.78
C VAL A 46 -28.80 11.53 3.34
N ASP A 47 -29.93 12.23 3.18
CA ASP A 47 -30.42 12.68 1.89
C ASP A 47 -29.67 13.93 1.39
N PRO A 48 -29.29 13.99 0.11
CA PRO A 48 -28.79 15.21 -0.50
C PRO A 48 -29.91 16.25 -0.62
N GLN A 49 -29.61 17.50 -0.30
CA GLN A 49 -30.57 18.62 -0.31
C GLN A 49 -30.29 19.55 -1.49
N SER A 50 -31.30 19.84 -2.30
CA SER A 50 -31.24 20.93 -3.28
C SER A 50 -31.44 22.27 -2.57
N LYS A 51 -30.53 23.23 -2.78
CA LYS A 51 -30.63 24.60 -2.26
C LYS A 51 -30.96 25.55 -3.40
N PRO A 52 -31.97 26.43 -3.25
CA PRO A 52 -32.31 27.41 -4.27
C PRO A 52 -31.22 28.46 -4.42
N ASP A 53 -31.32 29.26 -5.49
CA ASP A 53 -30.50 30.43 -5.69
C ASP A 53 -30.61 31.39 -4.50
N THR A 54 -29.45 31.90 -4.06
CA THR A 54 -29.35 32.75 -2.87
C THR A 54 -28.74 34.09 -3.27
N SER A 55 -29.54 35.15 -3.16
CA SER A 55 -29.07 36.52 -3.27
C SER A 55 -28.73 37.08 -1.89
N TYR A 56 -27.56 37.71 -1.74
CA TYR A 56 -27.16 38.35 -0.50
C TYR A 56 -27.48 39.85 -0.53
N GLN A 57 -27.98 40.39 0.59
CA GLN A 57 -28.21 41.82 0.73
C GLN A 57 -26.90 42.58 0.91
N PRO A 58 -26.78 43.82 0.42
CA PRO A 58 -25.62 44.66 0.64
C PRO A 58 -25.49 45.05 2.12
N PHE A 59 -24.26 45.14 2.62
CA PHE A 59 -23.93 45.57 3.98
C PHE A 59 -22.83 46.63 3.98
N LEU A 60 -22.73 47.39 5.07
CA LEU A 60 -21.68 48.41 5.22
C LEU A 60 -20.33 47.75 5.54
N PRO A 61 -19.21 48.17 4.92
CA PRO A 61 -17.88 47.63 5.22
C PRO A 61 -17.47 47.76 6.69
N THR A 62 -17.99 48.78 7.37
CA THR A 62 -17.74 49.06 8.79
C THR A 62 -18.49 48.12 9.73
N TYR A 63 -19.49 47.39 9.23
CA TYR A 63 -20.25 46.44 10.03
C TYR A 63 -19.36 45.27 10.50
N PHE A 64 -19.37 44.98 11.80
CA PHE A 64 -18.81 43.77 12.36
C PHE A 64 -19.76 43.15 13.39
N ASN A 65 -20.13 41.88 13.20
CA ASN A 65 -20.90 41.13 14.19
C ASN A 65 -19.97 40.29 15.06
N MET A 66 -19.61 40.79 16.25
CA MET A 66 -18.83 40.03 17.24
C MET A 66 -19.66 38.95 17.96
N SER A 67 -20.97 38.87 17.71
CA SER A 67 -21.89 37.96 18.40
C SER A 67 -22.21 36.72 17.55
N GLY A 68 -21.24 35.78 17.55
CA GLY A 68 -21.34 34.50 16.84
C GLY A 68 -21.02 33.29 17.70
N ARG A 69 -21.65 33.17 18.88
CA ARG A 69 -21.59 32.06 19.88
C ARG A 69 -20.21 31.79 20.53
N GLN A 70 -20.26 31.68 21.86
CA GLN A 70 -19.17 31.54 22.84
C GLN A 70 -18.25 32.76 23.00
N LEU A 71 -18.82 33.75 23.69
CA LEU A 71 -18.17 34.89 24.34
C LEU A 71 -17.31 34.43 25.54
N GLY A 72 -16.43 33.44 25.36
CA GLY A 72 -15.62 32.87 26.44
C GLY A 72 -14.26 33.53 26.62
N ASN A 73 -13.64 33.96 25.51
CA ASN A 73 -12.26 34.47 25.53
C ASN A 73 -12.09 35.93 25.12
N LEU A 74 -13.16 36.62 24.71
CA LEU A 74 -13.13 38.07 24.41
C LEU A 74 -13.85 38.91 25.47
N THR A 75 -14.40 38.30 26.52
CA THR A 75 -14.91 39.03 27.69
C THR A 75 -13.83 39.79 28.44
N THR A 76 -12.56 39.44 28.26
CA THR A 76 -11.40 40.20 28.74
C THR A 76 -11.01 41.39 27.84
N ALA A 77 -11.39 41.41 26.57
CA ALA A 77 -11.09 42.52 25.65
C ALA A 77 -12.13 43.66 25.71
N LYS A 78 -13.17 43.51 26.54
CA LYS A 78 -14.30 44.47 26.64
C LYS A 78 -13.96 45.80 27.30
N SER A 79 -12.77 45.97 27.90
CA SER A 79 -12.36 47.26 28.51
C SER A 79 -11.14 47.94 27.88
N ASP A 80 -10.23 47.21 27.22
CA ASP A 80 -8.88 47.71 26.94
C ASP A 80 -8.41 47.61 25.47
N GLY A 81 -9.23 47.12 24.54
CA GLY A 81 -8.84 46.95 23.14
C GLY A 81 -8.77 48.28 22.36
N THR A 82 -7.57 48.70 21.93
CA THR A 82 -7.33 49.95 21.18
C THR A 82 -6.70 49.71 19.80
N LEU A 83 -6.70 50.73 18.94
CA LEU A 83 -5.92 50.71 17.69
C LEU A 83 -4.50 51.21 17.97
N ALA A 84 -3.51 50.53 17.40
CA ALA A 84 -2.13 50.98 17.41
C ALA A 84 -1.78 51.66 16.10
N PHE A 85 -0.92 52.69 16.12
CA PHE A 85 -0.44 53.32 14.88
C PHE A 85 1.02 53.74 14.96
N SER A 86 1.65 53.98 13.81
CA SER A 86 3.02 54.50 13.70
C SER A 86 3.17 55.25 12.38
N PRO A 87 3.94 56.37 12.33
CA PRO A 87 4.59 57.02 13.46
C PRO A 87 3.64 57.91 14.26
N GLU A 88 4.02 58.23 15.50
CA GLU A 88 3.31 59.16 16.39
C GLU A 88 3.40 60.59 15.84
N ASN A 89 2.31 61.05 15.22
CA ASN A 89 2.15 62.42 14.74
C ASN A 89 0.70 62.87 14.95
N ALA A 90 0.45 64.17 15.10
CA ALA A 90 -0.88 64.75 15.23
C ALA A 90 -1.81 64.36 14.05
N LEU A 91 -1.27 64.29 12.82
CA LEU A 91 -2.03 63.87 11.63
C LEU A 91 -2.46 62.40 11.69
N THR A 92 -1.51 61.50 11.96
CA THR A 92 -1.74 60.04 12.01
C THR A 92 -2.61 59.66 13.22
N ARG A 93 -2.42 60.33 14.36
CA ARG A 93 -3.26 60.19 15.56
C ARG A 93 -4.70 60.61 15.30
N LYS A 94 -4.92 61.75 14.64
CA LYS A 94 -6.25 62.27 14.32
C LYS A 94 -6.99 61.31 13.38
N VAL A 95 -6.34 60.85 12.31
CA VAL A 95 -6.93 59.85 11.39
C VAL A 95 -7.29 58.57 12.13
N THR A 96 -6.39 58.05 12.97
CA THR A 96 -6.63 56.80 13.70
C THR A 96 -7.78 56.93 14.69
N LYS A 97 -7.85 58.04 15.42
CA LYS A 97 -8.93 58.34 16.38
C LYS A 97 -10.28 58.50 15.68
N ASP A 98 -10.32 59.28 14.60
CA ASP A 98 -11.55 59.53 13.82
C ASP A 98 -12.02 58.24 13.13
N ALA A 99 -11.09 57.42 12.61
CA ALA A 99 -11.42 56.13 12.01
C ALA A 99 -12.01 55.15 13.05
N MET A 100 -11.45 55.11 14.26
CA MET A 100 -11.98 54.31 15.36
C MET A 100 -13.40 54.76 15.76
N ALA A 101 -13.61 56.08 15.89
CA ALA A 101 -14.91 56.65 16.20
C ALA A 101 -15.95 56.31 15.13
N LYS A 102 -15.56 56.34 13.86
CA LYS A 102 -16.42 55.99 12.73
C LYS A 102 -16.85 54.53 12.71
N VAL A 103 -15.91 53.60 12.92
CA VAL A 103 -16.23 52.16 13.03
C VAL A 103 -17.17 51.91 14.20
N ALA A 104 -16.97 52.58 15.34
CA ALA A 104 -17.87 52.46 16.48
C ALA A 104 -19.28 52.99 16.16
N LEU A 105 -19.37 54.19 15.59
CA LEU A 105 -20.64 54.86 15.30
C LEU A 105 -21.50 54.10 14.30
N ASP A 106 -20.89 53.54 13.25
CA ASP A 106 -21.59 52.77 12.21
C ASP A 106 -22.18 51.43 12.72
N ASN A 107 -21.70 50.92 13.87
CA ASN A 107 -22.20 49.68 14.49
C ASN A 107 -23.19 49.92 15.64
N LEU A 108 -23.47 51.18 16.01
CA LEU A 108 -24.46 51.52 17.04
C LEU A 108 -25.85 51.69 16.43
N ASN A 109 -26.86 51.07 17.04
CA ASN A 109 -28.24 51.16 16.56
C ASN A 109 -28.90 52.49 16.94
N GLY A 110 -29.41 53.22 15.95
CA GLY A 110 -30.44 54.27 16.04
C GLY A 110 -30.34 55.24 17.22
N PHE A 111 -30.97 54.88 18.35
CA PHE A 111 -31.06 55.70 19.56
C PHE A 111 -29.74 55.76 20.36
N ILE A 112 -28.94 54.68 20.33
CA ILE A 112 -27.66 54.60 21.05
C ILE A 112 -26.58 55.40 20.31
N ALA A 113 -26.62 55.43 18.97
CA ALA A 113 -25.71 56.23 18.16
C ALA A 113 -25.84 57.74 18.42
N LEU A 114 -27.07 58.21 18.72
CA LEU A 114 -27.35 59.62 19.02
C LEU A 114 -26.86 60.06 20.42
N LEU A 115 -26.70 59.11 21.34
CA LEU A 115 -26.20 59.32 22.71
C LEU A 115 -24.73 58.95 22.88
N PHE A 116 -24.05 58.55 21.80
CA PHE A 116 -22.67 58.12 21.83
C PHE A 116 -21.71 59.32 21.83
N ASP A 117 -20.92 59.44 22.90
CA ASP A 117 -19.80 60.38 22.94
C ASP A 117 -18.50 59.67 22.49
N PRO A 118 -17.88 60.08 21.38
CA PRO A 118 -16.61 59.52 20.90
C PRO A 118 -15.46 59.58 21.93
N ARG A 119 -15.57 60.43 22.96
CA ARG A 119 -14.57 60.57 24.05
C ARG A 119 -14.54 59.38 25.01
N VAL A 120 -15.54 58.49 24.94
CA VAL A 120 -15.62 57.27 25.77
C VAL A 120 -14.78 56.12 25.17
N LEU A 121 -14.35 56.24 23.92
CA LEU A 121 -13.46 55.26 23.29
C LEU A 121 -12.04 55.35 23.84
N PRO A 122 -11.34 54.22 24.03
CA PRO A 122 -9.97 54.26 24.52
C PRO A 122 -9.05 54.88 23.47
N GLU A 123 -8.05 55.64 23.94
CA GLU A 123 -7.17 56.37 23.02
C GLU A 123 -6.27 55.43 22.21
N PRO A 124 -6.05 55.73 20.92
CA PRO A 124 -5.16 54.94 20.10
C PRO A 124 -3.71 55.08 20.58
N LYS A 125 -2.98 53.97 20.56
CA LYS A 125 -1.60 53.88 21.03
C LYS A 125 -0.64 54.10 19.86
N GLY A 126 0.07 55.23 19.85
CA GLY A 126 1.09 55.45 18.82
C GLY A 126 2.48 55.01 19.25
N PHE A 127 3.30 54.73 18.24
CA PHE A 127 4.69 54.30 18.36
C PHE A 127 5.56 55.19 17.47
N ASN A 128 6.83 55.35 17.81
CA ASN A 128 7.69 56.31 17.11
C ASN A 128 8.05 55.86 15.69
N ASP A 129 8.20 54.55 15.49
CA ASP A 129 8.68 53.97 14.23
C ASP A 129 8.00 52.62 13.95
N SER A 130 7.96 52.23 12.68
CA SER A 130 7.37 50.97 12.23
C SER A 130 7.98 49.74 12.91
N SER A 131 9.28 49.77 13.21
CA SER A 131 10.01 48.71 13.92
C SER A 131 9.51 48.52 15.36
N GLU A 132 9.19 49.62 16.04
CA GLU A 132 8.69 49.61 17.41
C GLU A 132 7.27 49.06 17.47
N LEU A 133 6.43 49.44 16.51
CA LEU A 133 5.09 48.90 16.33
C LEU A 133 5.14 47.38 16.10
N GLU A 134 6.05 46.90 15.24
CA GLU A 134 6.23 45.46 14.99
C GLU A 134 6.66 44.70 16.25
N ALA A 135 7.66 45.22 16.97
CA ALA A 135 8.12 44.64 18.23
C ALA A 135 7.05 44.66 19.33
N ALA A 136 6.15 45.64 19.29
CA ALA A 136 5.01 45.69 20.21
C ALA A 136 3.93 44.68 19.85
N LEU A 137 3.66 44.46 18.56
CA LEU A 137 2.67 43.49 18.07
C LEU A 137 3.12 42.03 18.18
N SER A 138 4.43 41.76 18.23
CA SER A 138 4.97 40.40 18.33
C SER A 138 4.95 39.81 19.75
N LYS A 139 4.69 40.62 20.79
CA LYS A 139 4.67 40.16 22.19
C LYS A 139 3.47 39.23 22.47
N PRO A 140 3.63 38.23 23.34
CA PRO A 140 2.52 37.36 23.75
C PRO A 140 1.41 38.16 24.42
N ASN A 141 0.15 37.77 24.21
CA ASN A 141 -1.07 38.37 24.78
C ASN A 141 -1.43 39.81 24.32
N VAL A 142 -0.70 40.38 23.36
CA VAL A 142 -0.98 41.73 22.82
C VAL A 142 -2.37 41.83 22.20
N MET A 143 -2.91 40.73 21.67
CA MET A 143 -4.25 40.69 21.07
C MET A 143 -5.40 41.03 22.04
N ASN A 144 -5.14 41.00 23.35
CA ASN A 144 -6.13 41.40 24.35
C ASN A 144 -6.26 42.94 24.46
N HIS A 145 -5.24 43.69 24.04
CA HIS A 145 -5.13 45.14 24.23
C HIS A 145 -5.00 45.92 22.92
N ILE A 146 -4.38 45.35 21.88
CA ILE A 146 -4.25 45.98 20.56
C ILE A 146 -5.03 45.14 19.55
N LEU A 147 -6.01 45.78 18.91
CA LEU A 147 -6.81 45.16 17.88
C LEU A 147 -6.04 45.14 16.56
N VAL A 148 -5.66 46.30 16.03
CA VAL A 148 -5.00 46.42 14.72
C VAL A 148 -3.87 47.45 14.80
N GLY A 149 -2.74 47.16 14.17
CA GLY A 149 -1.66 48.13 13.95
C GLY A 149 -1.82 48.83 12.60
N ILE A 150 -1.78 50.15 12.56
CA ILE A 150 -1.81 50.97 11.34
C ILE A 150 -0.43 51.59 11.16
N GLN A 151 0.31 51.10 10.18
CA GLN A 151 1.62 51.64 9.83
C GLN A 151 1.46 52.60 8.65
N PHE A 152 1.80 53.86 8.89
CA PHE A 152 2.07 54.86 7.86
C PHE A 152 3.58 54.85 7.55
N ASP A 153 3.99 55.60 6.53
CA ASP A 153 5.41 55.81 6.23
C ASP A 153 6.12 56.52 7.41
N ASP A 154 7.29 56.03 7.82
CA ASP A 154 8.05 56.57 8.96
C ASP A 154 8.48 58.03 8.72
N SER A 155 8.57 58.47 7.46
CA SER A 155 8.75 59.88 7.09
C SER A 155 7.64 60.81 7.61
N MET A 156 6.47 60.26 7.96
CA MET A 156 5.35 61.00 8.53
C MET A 156 5.58 61.47 9.96
N ALA A 157 6.64 61.04 10.66
CA ALA A 157 6.88 61.42 12.05
C ALA A 157 7.02 62.95 12.24
N ASN A 158 7.63 63.63 11.26
CA ASN A 158 7.85 65.09 11.28
C ASN A 158 6.98 65.85 10.26
N ALA A 159 6.05 65.18 9.58
CA ALA A 159 5.27 65.78 8.50
C ALA A 159 4.15 66.69 9.04
N THR A 160 4.04 67.91 8.50
CA THR A 160 2.94 68.84 8.80
C THR A 160 1.78 68.74 7.81
N GLU A 161 2.02 68.15 6.64
CA GLU A 161 1.04 67.94 5.56
C GLU A 161 1.07 66.50 5.07
N TRP A 162 -0.03 66.05 4.45
CA TRP A 162 -0.11 64.71 3.87
C TRP A 162 0.62 64.65 2.53
N PRO A 163 1.47 63.63 2.28
CA PRO A 163 2.13 63.45 1.00
C PRO A 163 1.12 63.15 -0.12
N GLU A 164 1.55 63.36 -1.37
CA GLU A 164 0.72 63.05 -2.54
C GLU A 164 0.41 61.55 -2.62
N ASP A 165 1.43 60.72 -2.44
CA ASP A 165 1.33 59.26 -2.36
C ASP A 165 1.35 58.81 -0.90
N ILE A 166 0.28 58.15 -0.47
CA ILE A 166 0.13 57.68 0.91
C ILE A 166 0.10 56.16 0.90
N ASN A 167 1.12 55.54 1.48
CA ASN A 167 1.15 54.10 1.73
C ASN A 167 0.70 53.81 3.16
N VAL A 168 -0.26 52.90 3.31
CA VAL A 168 -0.78 52.47 4.62
C VAL A 168 -0.76 50.95 4.68
N THR A 169 -0.07 50.42 5.68
CA THR A 169 0.00 48.98 5.94
C THR A 169 -0.80 48.66 7.20
N LEU A 170 -1.79 47.77 7.08
CA LEU A 170 -2.53 47.25 8.24
C LEU A 170 -1.88 45.97 8.74
N ARG A 171 -1.38 45.99 9.97
CA ARG A 171 -0.74 44.85 10.64
C ARG A 171 -1.74 44.14 11.54
N PHE A 172 -2.07 42.92 11.15
CA PHE A 172 -2.95 42.01 11.89
C PHE A 172 -2.15 40.88 12.53
N PRO A 173 -2.66 40.29 13.62
CA PRO A 173 -2.05 39.11 14.22
C PRO A 173 -2.03 37.92 13.26
N ALA A 174 -1.00 37.08 13.32
CA ALA A 174 -0.91 35.87 12.49
C ALA A 174 -2.04 34.85 12.75
N VAL A 175 -2.58 34.84 13.97
CA VAL A 175 -3.69 33.98 14.42
C VAL A 175 -4.97 34.81 14.52
N MET A 176 -6.07 34.34 13.93
CA MET A 176 -7.36 35.02 14.00
C MET A 176 -7.99 34.90 15.40
N ARG A 177 -8.77 35.90 15.82
CA ARG A 177 -9.42 35.94 17.14
C ARG A 177 -10.71 35.09 17.17
N THR A 178 -11.31 34.87 16.01
CA THR A 178 -12.49 34.03 15.85
C THR A 178 -12.09 32.55 15.65
N PRO A 179 -12.64 31.61 16.46
CA PRO A 179 -12.28 30.20 16.37
C PRO A 179 -12.82 29.55 15.10
N MET A 180 -11.99 28.77 14.41
CA MET A 180 -12.38 27.96 13.24
C MET A 180 -12.98 26.62 13.69
N LEU A 181 -14.22 26.33 13.30
CA LEU A 181 -14.87 25.04 13.62
C LEU A 181 -14.38 23.89 12.74
N GLU A 182 -13.88 24.19 11.52
CA GLU A 182 -13.61 23.18 10.49
C GLU A 182 -12.19 22.59 10.54
N HIS A 183 -11.23 23.33 11.13
CA HIS A 183 -9.82 22.92 11.28
C HIS A 183 -9.23 23.42 12.62
N PRO A 184 -9.31 22.63 13.70
CA PRO A 184 -8.94 23.08 15.05
C PRO A 184 -7.44 23.31 15.27
N LEU A 185 -6.57 22.81 14.38
CA LEU A 185 -5.11 22.80 14.58
C LEU A 185 -4.37 24.02 14.00
N ARG A 186 -4.97 24.82 13.10
CA ARG A 186 -4.36 26.05 12.56
C ARG A 186 -5.40 27.11 12.21
N ILE A 187 -5.45 28.16 13.02
CA ILE A 187 -6.27 29.36 12.82
C ILE A 187 -5.39 30.41 12.11
N SER A 188 -5.34 30.41 10.77
CA SER A 188 -4.53 31.34 9.96
C SER A 188 -5.37 32.00 8.86
N TRP A 189 -4.95 33.18 8.40
CA TRP A 189 -5.59 33.98 7.36
C TRP A 189 -5.61 33.32 5.97
N ARG A 190 -4.75 32.31 5.70
CA ARG A 190 -4.68 31.58 4.42
C ARG A 190 -4.64 32.49 3.17
N THR A 191 -3.91 33.60 3.26
CA THR A 191 -3.77 34.59 2.17
C THR A 191 -3.06 34.04 0.93
N ASN A 192 -2.40 32.89 1.04
CA ASN A 192 -1.77 32.16 -0.05
C ASN A 192 -2.76 31.43 -0.97
N LEU A 193 -4.03 31.28 -0.55
CA LEU A 193 -5.06 30.57 -1.31
C LEU A 193 -6.15 31.55 -1.77
N LEU A 194 -6.39 31.59 -3.08
CA LEU A 194 -7.52 32.31 -3.68
C LEU A 194 -8.83 31.55 -3.45
N PHE A 195 -8.76 30.22 -3.57
CA PHE A 195 -9.88 29.29 -3.37
C PHE A 195 -9.51 28.22 -2.34
N PRO A 196 -10.50 27.67 -1.59
CA PRO A 196 -10.22 26.54 -0.72
C PRO A 196 -9.73 25.37 -1.58
N LEU A 197 -8.76 24.59 -1.07
CA LEU A 197 -8.21 23.44 -1.79
C LEU A 197 -9.30 22.40 -2.10
N PHE A 198 -10.29 22.28 -1.22
CA PHE A 198 -11.45 21.41 -1.40
C PHE A 198 -12.71 22.29 -1.48
N PRO A 199 -13.17 22.64 -2.69
CA PRO A 199 -14.37 23.43 -2.87
C PRO A 199 -15.60 22.56 -2.54
N GLN A 200 -16.38 23.00 -1.56
CA GLN A 200 -17.70 22.44 -1.32
C GLN A 200 -18.70 23.06 -2.31
N PRO A 201 -19.73 22.31 -2.75
CA PRO A 201 -20.79 22.87 -3.56
C PRO A 201 -21.52 23.98 -2.78
N GLY A 202 -21.63 25.15 -3.42
CA GLY A 202 -22.29 26.31 -2.85
C GLY A 202 -21.36 27.29 -2.10
N PRO A 203 -21.94 28.22 -1.33
CA PRO A 203 -21.19 29.24 -0.62
C PRO A 203 -20.58 28.69 0.67
N ARG A 204 -19.31 29.02 0.95
CA ARG A 204 -18.54 28.56 2.14
C ARG A 204 -19.32 28.68 3.46
N VAL A 205 -20.06 29.78 3.64
CA VAL A 205 -21.01 29.95 4.74
C VAL A 205 -22.32 30.49 4.18
N PRO A 206 -23.33 29.64 3.93
CA PRO A 206 -24.57 30.08 3.27
C PRO A 206 -25.38 31.05 4.12
N LYS A 207 -25.40 30.83 5.44
CA LYS A 207 -26.21 31.58 6.42
C LYS A 207 -25.60 32.92 6.83
N ASP A 208 -24.34 33.18 6.47
CA ASP A 208 -23.64 34.40 6.88
C ASP A 208 -23.73 35.45 5.79
N MET A 209 -24.26 36.63 6.10
CA MET A 209 -24.40 37.71 5.12
C MET A 209 -23.09 38.49 4.94
N TYR A 210 -22.18 38.44 5.92
CA TYR A 210 -21.09 39.40 6.09
C TYR A 210 -19.73 38.88 5.60
N GLY A 211 -19.72 38.09 4.52
CA GLY A 211 -18.48 37.61 3.91
C GLY A 211 -17.87 36.34 4.53
N GLY A 212 -18.56 35.70 5.48
CA GLY A 212 -18.15 34.41 6.03
C GLY A 212 -17.08 34.50 7.11
N LYS A 213 -16.86 33.38 7.82
CA LYS A 213 -15.91 33.31 8.95
C LYS A 213 -14.44 33.19 8.53
N THR A 214 -14.16 32.65 7.34
CA THR A 214 -12.81 32.36 6.86
C THR A 214 -12.66 32.95 5.46
N PRO A 215 -11.58 33.69 5.13
CA PRO A 215 -10.40 34.03 5.96
C PRO A 215 -10.65 35.13 7.01
N GLY A 216 -11.90 35.57 7.21
CA GLY A 216 -12.26 36.40 8.37
C GLY A 216 -12.10 37.92 8.20
N TYR A 217 -11.94 38.44 6.98
CA TYR A 217 -11.75 39.88 6.75
C TYR A 217 -12.83 40.81 7.33
N SER A 218 -14.09 40.38 7.37
CA SER A 218 -15.17 41.12 8.04
C SER A 218 -15.15 40.91 9.57
N PRO A 219 -15.25 39.67 10.11
CA PRO A 219 -15.30 39.46 11.56
C PRO A 219 -14.02 39.90 12.31
N GLU A 220 -12.86 39.92 11.66
CA GLU A 220 -11.59 40.39 12.25
C GLU A 220 -11.37 41.91 12.14
N MET A 221 -12.35 42.65 11.60
CA MET A 221 -12.33 44.12 11.40
C MET A 221 -11.38 44.65 10.31
N PHE A 222 -10.82 43.80 9.46
CA PHE A 222 -9.95 44.23 8.35
C PHE A 222 -10.69 45.20 7.41
N LEU A 223 -11.88 44.83 6.95
CA LEU A 223 -12.68 45.67 6.04
C LEU A 223 -13.14 46.97 6.70
N ALA A 224 -13.49 46.91 7.99
CA ALA A 224 -13.96 48.06 8.74
C ALA A 224 -12.85 49.11 8.93
N VAL A 225 -11.67 48.67 9.38
CA VAL A 225 -10.51 49.55 9.57
C VAL A 225 -10.01 50.09 8.24
N GLN A 226 -9.91 49.25 7.19
CA GLN A 226 -9.50 49.68 5.86
C GLN A 226 -10.43 50.77 5.31
N HIS A 227 -11.74 50.59 5.41
CA HIS A 227 -12.72 51.56 4.93
C HIS A 227 -12.66 52.87 5.73
N ALA A 228 -12.63 52.79 7.06
CA ALA A 228 -12.63 53.96 7.93
C ALA A 228 -11.36 54.80 7.78
N VAL A 229 -10.18 54.16 7.77
CA VAL A 229 -8.89 54.85 7.57
C VAL A 229 -8.84 55.51 6.19
N SER A 230 -9.29 54.81 5.13
CA SER A 230 -9.32 55.38 3.78
C SER A 230 -10.21 56.63 3.70
N GLN A 231 -11.42 56.57 4.28
CA GLN A 231 -12.32 57.72 4.26
C GLN A 231 -11.82 58.89 5.10
N GLU A 232 -11.19 58.66 6.25
CA GLU A 232 -10.62 59.75 7.06
C GLU A 232 -9.39 60.37 6.40
N ILE A 233 -8.51 59.58 5.76
CA ILE A 233 -7.38 60.13 4.98
C ILE A 233 -7.89 61.03 3.85
N ILE A 234 -8.87 60.57 3.07
CA ILE A 234 -9.43 61.37 1.97
C ILE A 234 -10.09 62.64 2.51
N LYS A 235 -10.80 62.56 3.63
CA LYS A 235 -11.42 63.73 4.28
C LYS A 235 -10.38 64.74 4.77
N GLN A 236 -9.28 64.30 5.36
CA GLN A 236 -8.20 65.21 5.78
C GLN A 236 -7.50 65.84 4.57
N LYS A 237 -7.27 65.10 3.49
CA LYS A 237 -6.60 65.60 2.28
C LYS A 237 -7.47 66.57 1.47
N THR A 238 -8.77 66.30 1.35
CA THR A 238 -9.70 67.12 0.55
C THR A 238 -10.38 68.24 1.35
N GLY A 239 -10.30 68.20 2.68
CA GLY A 239 -11.01 69.11 3.58
C GLY A 239 -12.54 68.96 3.56
N LYS A 240 -13.08 67.98 2.82
CA LYS A 240 -14.52 67.73 2.68
C LYS A 240 -14.84 66.29 3.05
N SER A 241 -15.94 66.09 3.76
CA SER A 241 -16.46 64.74 4.02
C SER A 241 -17.03 64.13 2.74
N ILE A 242 -16.62 62.90 2.41
CA ILE A 242 -17.22 62.12 1.33
C ILE A 242 -18.64 61.71 1.73
N ASN A 243 -19.65 62.08 0.93
CA ASN A 243 -21.04 61.67 1.12
C ASN A 243 -21.39 60.34 0.40
N THR A 244 -20.44 59.76 -0.32
CA THR A 244 -20.62 58.50 -1.04
C THR A 244 -20.61 57.32 -0.07
N LYS A 245 -21.74 56.62 0.04
CA LYS A 245 -21.85 55.37 0.80
C LYS A 245 -21.35 54.21 -0.04
N VAL A 246 -20.36 53.48 0.47
CA VAL A 246 -19.85 52.25 -0.16
C VAL A 246 -20.50 51.07 0.54
N TYR A 247 -21.04 50.14 -0.25
CA TYR A 247 -21.61 48.90 0.24
C TYR A 247 -20.82 47.71 -0.30
N LEU A 248 -20.72 46.66 0.51
CA LEU A 248 -20.21 45.37 0.10
C LEU A 248 -21.38 44.42 -0.08
N GLN A 249 -21.35 43.66 -1.17
CA GLN A 249 -22.34 42.64 -1.46
C GLN A 249 -21.63 41.38 -1.92
N ARG A 250 -22.03 40.24 -1.36
CA ARG A 250 -21.54 38.95 -1.83
C ARG A 250 -22.15 38.65 -3.20
N LEU A 251 -21.38 37.99 -4.07
CA LEU A 251 -21.90 37.52 -5.35
C LEU A 251 -23.11 36.58 -5.10
N PRO A 252 -24.19 36.71 -5.89
CA PRO A 252 -25.32 35.80 -5.81
C PRO A 252 -24.86 34.39 -6.17
N GLN A 253 -25.36 33.41 -5.43
CA GLN A 253 -25.02 32.01 -5.66
C GLN A 253 -26.17 31.31 -6.39
N LEU A 254 -25.84 30.60 -7.47
CA LEU A 254 -26.81 29.76 -8.19
C LEU A 254 -27.27 28.59 -7.31
N SER A 255 -28.40 27.98 -7.68
CA SER A 255 -28.88 26.77 -7.03
C SER A 255 -27.80 25.68 -7.04
N TYR A 256 -27.63 24.99 -5.92
CA TYR A 256 -26.60 23.97 -5.77
C TYR A 256 -27.11 22.79 -4.94
N ARG A 257 -26.49 21.63 -5.14
CA ARG A 257 -26.79 20.41 -4.39
C ARG A 257 -25.83 20.30 -3.20
N GLN A 258 -26.37 20.33 -1.99
CA GLN A 258 -25.61 20.12 -0.78
C GLN A 258 -25.71 18.66 -0.34
N ASP A 259 -24.57 18.02 -0.16
CA ASP A 259 -24.47 16.64 0.30
C ASP A 259 -23.48 16.53 1.46
N ASP A 260 -24.01 16.54 2.68
CA ASP A 260 -23.20 16.51 3.90
C ASP A 260 -22.45 15.18 4.06
N LEU A 261 -22.93 14.10 3.41
CA LEU A 261 -22.24 12.83 3.43
C LEU A 261 -20.91 12.88 2.68
N LEU A 262 -20.84 13.57 1.53
CA LEU A 262 -19.61 13.66 0.75
C LEU A 262 -18.49 14.34 1.56
N VAL A 263 -18.84 15.33 2.38
CA VAL A 263 -17.89 16.00 3.31
C VAL A 263 -17.35 15.02 4.36
N ALA A 264 -18.21 14.17 4.93
CA ALA A 264 -17.77 13.14 5.86
C ALA A 264 -16.93 12.05 5.15
N MET A 265 -17.35 11.64 3.96
CA MET A 265 -16.67 10.63 3.15
C MET A 265 -15.27 11.08 2.74
N GLU A 266 -15.05 12.37 2.46
CA GLU A 266 -13.73 12.92 2.14
C GLU A 266 -12.66 12.53 3.19
N ARG A 267 -13.06 12.47 4.47
CA ARG A 267 -12.17 12.13 5.58
C ARG A 267 -12.12 10.63 5.89
N PHE A 268 -13.23 9.91 5.73
CA PHE A 268 -13.36 8.53 6.21
C PHE A 268 -13.35 7.45 5.12
N ILE A 269 -13.53 7.79 3.84
CA ILE A 269 -13.63 6.79 2.76
C ILE A 269 -12.38 5.92 2.69
N SER A 270 -11.20 6.51 2.82
CA SER A 270 -9.91 5.82 2.79
C SER A 270 -9.75 4.86 3.97
N MET A 271 -10.28 5.22 5.15
CA MET A 271 -10.31 4.34 6.33
C MET A 271 -11.16 3.10 6.08
N ILE A 272 -12.32 3.29 5.45
CA ILE A 272 -13.27 2.21 5.18
C ILE A 272 -12.67 1.23 4.17
N ILE A 273 -12.09 1.75 3.07
CA ILE A 273 -11.40 0.91 2.08
C ILE A 273 -10.20 0.18 2.70
N MET A 274 -9.45 0.81 3.61
CA MET A 274 -8.38 0.13 4.35
C MET A 274 -8.92 -1.03 5.20
N MET A 275 -10.05 -0.85 5.90
CA MET A 275 -10.69 -1.91 6.68
C MET A 275 -11.24 -3.05 5.79
N CYS A 276 -11.79 -2.72 4.61
CA CYS A 276 -12.32 -3.69 3.65
C CYS A 276 -11.32 -4.81 3.32
N PHE A 277 -10.04 -4.46 3.13
CA PHE A 277 -9.04 -5.41 2.64
C PHE A 277 -8.04 -5.88 3.71
N ALA A 278 -8.12 -5.37 4.95
CA ALA A 278 -7.17 -5.68 6.02
C ALA A 278 -7.06 -7.20 6.26
N TYR A 279 -8.20 -7.88 6.41
CA TYR A 279 -8.22 -9.34 6.61
C TYR A 279 -7.63 -10.08 5.40
N THR A 280 -8.06 -9.72 4.19
CA THR A 280 -7.70 -10.45 2.97
C THR A 280 -6.21 -10.40 2.67
N PHE A 281 -5.57 -9.24 2.86
CA PHE A 281 -4.13 -9.10 2.65
C PHE A 281 -3.29 -9.76 3.75
N VAL A 282 -3.70 -9.64 5.02
CA VAL A 282 -3.04 -10.36 6.13
C VAL A 282 -3.09 -11.87 5.92
N ASN A 283 -4.25 -12.40 5.53
CA ASN A 283 -4.41 -13.81 5.26
C ASN A 283 -3.62 -14.26 4.01
N THR A 284 -3.56 -13.43 2.97
CA THR A 284 -2.74 -13.71 1.78
C THR A 284 -1.27 -13.92 2.13
N VAL A 285 -0.70 -13.03 2.95
CA VAL A 285 0.69 -13.18 3.43
C VAL A 285 0.84 -14.46 4.25
N ARG A 286 -0.11 -14.76 5.15
CA ARG A 286 -0.10 -15.98 5.97
C ARG A 286 -0.07 -17.25 5.13
N VAL A 287 -0.90 -17.35 4.09
CA VAL A 287 -0.99 -18.57 3.28
C VAL A 287 0.27 -18.73 2.41
N VAL A 288 0.77 -17.65 1.80
CA VAL A 288 2.01 -17.69 1.00
C VAL A 288 3.22 -18.08 1.86
N THR A 289 3.30 -17.55 3.08
CA THR A 289 4.37 -17.91 4.02
C THR A 289 4.19 -19.30 4.63
N ALA A 290 2.96 -19.78 4.82
CA ALA A 290 2.70 -21.16 5.24
C ALA A 290 3.17 -22.19 4.20
N GLU A 291 3.02 -21.90 2.90
CA GLU A 291 3.55 -22.79 1.84
C GLU A 291 5.08 -22.83 1.85
N LYS A 292 5.74 -21.72 2.22
CA LYS A 292 7.20 -21.68 2.44
C LYS A 292 7.61 -22.41 3.71
N GLU A 293 6.88 -22.24 4.81
CA GLU A 293 7.13 -22.92 6.09
C GLU A 293 7.05 -24.45 5.94
N MET A 294 6.10 -24.93 5.13
CA MET A 294 5.94 -26.36 4.79
C MET A 294 6.88 -26.86 3.68
N GLN A 295 7.74 -26.00 3.12
CA GLN A 295 8.75 -26.37 2.11
C GLN A 295 8.17 -26.95 0.81
N LEU A 296 6.89 -26.66 0.55
CA LEU A 296 6.17 -27.13 -0.63
C LEU A 296 6.73 -26.47 -1.89
N LYS A 297 7.08 -25.18 -1.82
CA LYS A 297 7.66 -24.42 -2.94
C LYS A 297 9.01 -24.98 -3.38
N GLU A 298 9.88 -25.32 -2.43
CA GLU A 298 11.23 -25.85 -2.71
C GLU A 298 11.13 -27.23 -3.36
N THR A 299 10.29 -28.12 -2.82
CA THR A 299 10.01 -29.45 -3.38
C THR A 299 9.48 -29.37 -4.81
N MET A 300 8.54 -28.46 -5.07
CA MET A 300 8.03 -28.20 -6.41
C MET A 300 9.11 -27.67 -7.38
N THR A 301 10.03 -26.85 -6.88
CA THR A 301 11.15 -26.31 -7.67
C THR A 301 12.17 -27.40 -8.03
N ILE A 302 12.39 -28.36 -7.13
CA ILE A 302 13.22 -29.55 -7.39
C ILE A 302 12.56 -30.44 -8.45
N MET A 303 11.24 -30.52 -8.50
CA MET A 303 10.51 -31.25 -9.54
C MET A 303 10.37 -30.47 -10.87
N GLY A 304 11.09 -29.36 -11.02
CA GLY A 304 11.20 -28.63 -12.29
C GLY A 304 10.17 -27.52 -12.50
N LEU A 305 9.54 -26.99 -11.45
CA LEU A 305 8.76 -25.75 -11.53
C LEU A 305 9.66 -24.51 -11.38
N PRO A 306 9.65 -23.56 -12.33
CA PRO A 306 10.42 -22.33 -12.17
C PRO A 306 9.77 -21.39 -11.16
N SER A 307 10.59 -20.62 -10.43
CA SER A 307 10.13 -19.75 -9.33
C SER A 307 9.08 -18.71 -9.76
N TRP A 308 9.19 -18.14 -10.97
CA TRP A 308 8.25 -17.12 -11.46
C TRP A 308 6.83 -17.66 -11.68
N LEU A 309 6.70 -18.96 -12.02
CA LEU A 309 5.40 -19.62 -12.15
C LEU A 309 4.65 -19.67 -10.83
N HIS A 310 5.38 -19.83 -9.71
CA HIS A 310 4.77 -19.82 -8.38
C HIS A 310 4.15 -18.46 -8.06
N TRP A 311 4.89 -17.38 -8.29
CA TRP A 311 4.37 -16.01 -8.08
C TRP A 311 3.18 -15.72 -8.98
N LEU A 312 3.27 -16.08 -10.26
CA LEU A 312 2.16 -15.86 -11.19
C LEU A 312 0.92 -16.67 -10.81
N ALA A 313 1.08 -17.94 -10.40
CA ALA A 313 -0.04 -18.77 -9.95
C ALA A 313 -0.70 -18.23 -8.67
N TRP A 314 0.10 -17.69 -7.74
CA TRP A 314 -0.41 -16.99 -6.56
C TRP A 314 -1.13 -15.71 -6.92
N PHE A 315 -0.56 -14.90 -7.80
CA PHE A 315 -1.15 -13.66 -8.28
C PHE A 315 -2.50 -13.92 -8.94
N ILE A 316 -2.58 -14.82 -9.93
CA ILE A 316 -3.82 -15.14 -10.65
C ILE A 316 -4.91 -15.62 -9.68
N LYS A 317 -4.54 -16.52 -8.75
CA LYS A 317 -5.48 -17.02 -7.74
C LYS A 317 -6.03 -15.86 -6.91
N GLN A 318 -5.19 -15.09 -6.23
CA GLN A 318 -5.66 -14.03 -5.33
C GLN A 318 -6.35 -12.88 -6.07
N PHE A 319 -5.83 -12.49 -7.24
CA PHE A 319 -6.44 -11.45 -8.07
C PHE A 319 -7.85 -11.85 -8.52
N SER A 320 -8.07 -13.10 -8.93
CA SER A 320 -9.40 -13.56 -9.38
C SER A 320 -10.48 -13.46 -8.29
N PHE A 321 -10.15 -13.78 -7.04
CA PHE A 321 -11.10 -13.67 -5.93
C PHE A 321 -11.33 -12.22 -5.50
N LEU A 322 -10.26 -11.41 -5.45
CA LEU A 322 -10.36 -9.98 -5.13
C LEU A 322 -11.12 -9.21 -6.21
N LEU A 323 -11.02 -9.61 -7.48
CA LEU A 323 -11.77 -9.01 -8.58
C LEU A 323 -13.28 -9.16 -8.37
N ILE A 324 -13.74 -10.31 -7.87
CA ILE A 324 -15.15 -10.51 -7.52
C ILE A 324 -15.59 -9.50 -6.45
N SER A 325 -14.79 -9.33 -5.39
CA SER A 325 -15.07 -8.34 -4.34
C SER A 325 -15.10 -6.91 -4.89
N VAL A 326 -14.14 -6.53 -5.75
CA VAL A 326 -14.09 -5.19 -6.36
C VAL A 326 -15.30 -4.95 -7.26
N ILE A 327 -15.71 -5.92 -8.08
CA ILE A 327 -16.91 -5.81 -8.92
C ILE A 327 -18.15 -5.57 -8.04
N LEU A 328 -18.32 -6.35 -6.96
CA LEU A 328 -19.42 -6.17 -6.01
C LEU A 328 -19.37 -4.79 -5.34
N MET A 329 -18.20 -4.30 -4.93
CA MET A 329 -18.05 -2.96 -4.36
C MET A 329 -18.44 -1.85 -5.33
N VAL A 330 -17.99 -1.93 -6.60
CA VAL A 330 -18.34 -0.93 -7.62
C VAL A 330 -19.84 -0.93 -7.88
N ILE A 331 -20.46 -2.11 -7.98
CA ILE A 331 -21.92 -2.23 -8.12
C ILE A 331 -22.61 -1.57 -6.93
N LEU A 332 -22.19 -1.88 -5.71
CA LEU A 332 -22.77 -1.32 -4.49
C LEU A 332 -22.62 0.21 -4.38
N PHE A 333 -21.50 0.77 -4.82
CA PHE A 333 -21.30 2.24 -4.78
C PHE A 333 -22.09 2.98 -5.87
N LYS A 334 -22.56 2.27 -6.90
CA LYS A 334 -23.24 2.84 -8.06
C LYS A 334 -24.74 2.62 -8.12
N ILE A 335 -25.27 1.60 -7.46
CA ILE A 335 -26.71 1.38 -7.40
C ILE A 335 -27.36 2.53 -6.61
N PRO A 336 -28.37 3.22 -7.18
CA PRO A 336 -29.18 4.17 -6.43
C PRO A 336 -30.16 3.39 -5.55
N PHE A 337 -29.95 3.39 -4.23
CA PHE A 337 -30.83 2.71 -3.28
C PHE A 337 -32.04 3.56 -2.89
N ASN A 338 -31.88 4.88 -2.85
CA ASN A 338 -32.91 5.84 -2.48
C ASN A 338 -33.04 6.91 -3.57
N SER A 339 -34.23 7.52 -3.62
CA SER A 339 -34.52 8.67 -4.45
C SER A 339 -34.77 9.90 -3.58
N THR A 340 -34.30 11.05 -4.02
CA THR A 340 -34.63 12.35 -3.41
C THR A 340 -36.13 12.63 -3.57
N SER A 341 -36.67 13.57 -2.78
CA SER A 341 -38.06 14.08 -2.92
C SER A 341 -38.44 14.45 -4.35
N ASP A 342 -37.46 14.82 -5.16
CA ASP A 342 -37.61 15.28 -6.54
C ASP A 342 -37.58 14.12 -7.56
N GLY A 343 -37.53 12.86 -7.09
CA GLY A 343 -37.53 11.66 -7.92
C GLY A 343 -36.16 11.22 -8.46
N GLU A 344 -35.10 12.00 -8.24
CA GLU A 344 -33.74 11.63 -8.66
C GLU A 344 -33.15 10.55 -7.75
N GLY A 345 -32.82 9.39 -8.32
CA GLY A 345 -32.08 8.34 -7.65
C GLY A 345 -30.63 8.78 -7.40
N TYR A 346 -30.14 8.63 -6.16
CA TYR A 346 -28.78 8.99 -5.80
C TYR A 346 -28.02 7.79 -5.26
N ALA A 347 -26.75 7.68 -5.67
CA ALA A 347 -25.85 6.62 -5.21
C ALA A 347 -24.83 7.19 -4.20
N VAL A 348 -23.91 6.34 -3.72
CA VAL A 348 -22.78 6.76 -2.88
C VAL A 348 -21.84 7.66 -3.69
N LEU A 349 -21.54 7.27 -4.93
CA LEU A 349 -20.93 8.11 -5.96
C LEU A 349 -21.90 8.14 -7.13
N THR A 350 -22.57 9.25 -7.38
CA THR A 350 -23.61 9.41 -8.39
C THR A 350 -23.00 9.77 -9.76
N PHE A 351 -22.14 10.79 -9.82
CA PHE A 351 -21.66 11.42 -11.05
C PHE A 351 -20.42 10.75 -11.65
N THR A 352 -19.48 10.31 -10.82
CA THR A 352 -18.22 9.70 -11.29
C THR A 352 -18.49 8.39 -12.03
N PRO A 353 -18.06 8.16 -13.29
CA PRO A 353 -18.33 6.91 -14.01
C PRO A 353 -17.78 5.67 -13.30
N TRP A 354 -18.50 4.56 -13.41
CA TRP A 354 -18.12 3.28 -12.77
C TRP A 354 -16.74 2.78 -13.22
N SER A 355 -16.34 3.10 -14.45
CA SER A 355 -15.07 2.69 -15.05
C SER A 355 -13.85 3.33 -14.37
N VAL A 356 -13.94 4.60 -13.97
CA VAL A 356 -12.85 5.30 -13.26
C VAL A 356 -12.65 4.71 -11.85
N LEU A 357 -13.74 4.49 -11.12
CA LEU A 357 -13.70 3.86 -9.80
C LEU A 357 -13.12 2.44 -9.89
N PHE A 358 -13.60 1.65 -10.85
CA PHE A 358 -13.12 0.29 -11.08
C PHE A 358 -11.62 0.26 -11.42
N PHE A 359 -11.15 1.20 -12.24
CA PHE A 359 -9.74 1.31 -12.61
C PHE A 359 -8.84 1.58 -11.41
N PHE A 360 -9.16 2.55 -10.56
CA PHE A 360 -8.37 2.85 -9.36
C PHE A 360 -8.36 1.67 -8.37
N LEU A 361 -9.50 1.01 -8.15
CA LEU A 361 -9.58 -0.14 -7.25
C LEU A 361 -8.78 -1.34 -7.77
N ILE A 362 -8.77 -1.59 -9.08
CA ILE A 362 -7.93 -2.65 -9.68
C ILE A 362 -6.45 -2.34 -9.48
N LEU A 363 -6.01 -1.13 -9.80
CA LEU A 363 -4.60 -0.73 -9.63
C LEU A 363 -4.17 -0.87 -8.17
N PHE A 364 -5.04 -0.45 -7.24
CA PHE A 364 -4.80 -0.62 -5.81
C PHE A 364 -4.69 -2.09 -5.39
N VAL A 365 -5.56 -2.97 -5.88
CA VAL A 365 -5.47 -4.41 -5.61
C VAL A 365 -4.16 -5.00 -6.16
N ILE A 366 -3.75 -4.63 -7.37
CA ILE A 366 -2.50 -5.11 -7.98
C ILE A 366 -1.28 -4.65 -7.16
N ALA A 367 -1.23 -3.36 -6.80
CA ALA A 367 -0.16 -2.81 -5.98
C ALA A 367 -0.11 -3.47 -4.58
N SER A 368 -1.26 -3.63 -3.93
CA SER A 368 -1.35 -4.21 -2.59
C SER A 368 -1.04 -5.71 -2.56
N LEU A 369 -1.40 -6.46 -3.61
CA LEU A 369 -0.96 -7.86 -3.78
C LEU A 369 0.56 -7.95 -3.93
N SER A 370 1.14 -7.05 -4.72
CA SER A 370 2.60 -6.97 -4.90
C SER A 370 3.31 -6.64 -3.58
N PHE A 371 2.75 -5.73 -2.78
CA PHE A 371 3.22 -5.42 -1.43
C PHE A 371 3.15 -6.65 -0.50
N CYS A 372 2.05 -7.42 -0.54
CA CYS A 372 1.94 -8.66 0.23
C CYS A 372 3.02 -9.68 -0.15
N PHE A 373 3.31 -9.82 -1.45
CA PHE A 373 4.37 -10.71 -1.92
C PHE A 373 5.75 -10.24 -1.46
N MET A 374 6.03 -8.94 -1.52
CA MET A 374 7.25 -8.36 -0.96
C MET A 374 7.42 -8.71 0.52
N VAL A 375 6.40 -8.45 1.36
CA VAL A 375 6.44 -8.75 2.80
C VAL A 375 6.64 -10.24 3.05
N SER A 376 5.96 -11.11 2.28
CA SER A 376 6.03 -12.57 2.45
C SER A 376 7.43 -13.18 2.26
N VAL A 377 8.36 -12.48 1.62
CA VAL A 377 9.72 -12.98 1.36
C VAL A 377 10.65 -12.76 2.56
N PHE A 378 10.35 -11.80 3.43
CA PHE A 378 11.19 -11.52 4.61
C PHE A 378 10.98 -12.51 5.76
N PHE A 379 9.89 -13.28 5.75
CA PHE A 379 9.50 -14.16 6.85
C PHE A 379 9.50 -15.63 6.47
N THR A 380 9.95 -16.47 7.40
CA THR A 380 9.95 -17.94 7.27
C THR A 380 8.76 -18.60 7.96
N ARG A 381 8.21 -17.98 9.02
CA ARG A 381 7.05 -18.50 9.77
C ARG A 381 5.78 -17.73 9.42
N ALA A 382 4.67 -18.44 9.24
CA ALA A 382 3.44 -17.87 8.72
C ALA A 382 2.72 -16.91 9.67
N ASN A 383 2.58 -17.29 10.95
CA ASN A 383 1.84 -16.48 11.92
C ASN A 383 2.58 -15.17 12.24
N THR A 384 3.90 -15.19 12.32
CA THR A 384 4.70 -13.96 12.53
C THR A 384 4.59 -13.01 11.34
N ALA A 385 4.57 -13.55 10.12
CA ALA A 385 4.39 -12.76 8.90
C ALA A 385 3.00 -12.09 8.88
N ALA A 386 1.96 -12.83 9.27
CA ALA A 386 0.60 -12.31 9.35
C ALA A 386 0.46 -11.17 10.37
N SER A 387 1.02 -11.33 11.58
CA SER A 387 1.01 -10.28 12.60
C SER A 387 1.77 -9.02 12.15
N PHE A 388 2.95 -9.20 11.52
CA PHE A 388 3.71 -8.09 10.97
C PHE A 388 2.95 -7.39 9.85
N MET A 389 2.33 -8.16 8.93
CA MET A 389 1.53 -7.60 7.84
C MET A 389 0.36 -6.77 8.38
N GLY A 390 -0.31 -7.23 9.44
CA GLY A 390 -1.37 -6.46 10.10
C GLY A 390 -0.87 -5.12 10.62
N LEU A 391 0.26 -5.12 11.33
CA LEU A 391 0.88 -3.89 11.83
C LEU A 391 1.32 -2.96 10.68
N ALA A 392 1.95 -3.51 9.64
CA ALA A 392 2.39 -2.76 8.47
C ALA A 392 1.21 -2.14 7.70
N TRP A 393 0.07 -2.83 7.62
CA TRP A 393 -1.16 -2.32 6.99
C TRP A 393 -1.70 -1.08 7.70
N PHE A 394 -1.78 -1.11 9.04
CA PHE A 394 -2.19 0.06 9.82
C PHE A 394 -1.14 1.18 9.80
N SER A 395 0.15 0.84 9.83
CA SER A 395 1.23 1.83 9.80
C SER A 395 1.35 2.55 8.46
N THR A 396 1.02 1.89 7.35
CA THR A 396 1.00 2.54 6.03
C THR A 396 -0.21 3.47 5.89
N TYR A 397 -1.33 3.14 6.51
CA TYR A 397 -2.49 4.02 6.57
C TYR A 397 -2.29 5.22 7.51
N SER A 398 -1.60 5.06 8.64
CA SER A 398 -1.32 6.20 9.55
C SER A 398 -0.50 7.30 8.86
N ALA A 399 0.38 6.94 7.93
CA ALA A 399 1.08 7.89 7.07
C ALA A 399 0.09 8.74 6.25
N TYR A 400 -0.93 8.12 5.64
CA TYR A 400 -1.99 8.86 4.95
C TYR A 400 -2.72 9.84 5.87
N MET A 401 -3.14 9.41 7.07
CA MET A 401 -3.83 10.29 8.01
C MET A 401 -3.01 11.53 8.38
N LEU A 402 -1.71 11.39 8.60
CA LEU A 402 -0.82 12.54 8.88
C LEU A 402 -0.73 13.47 7.68
N THR A 403 -0.60 12.91 6.48
CA THR A 403 -0.44 13.69 5.26
C THR A 403 -1.71 14.40 4.82
N GLN A 404 -2.89 13.85 5.15
CA GLN A 404 -4.17 14.52 4.94
C GLN A 404 -4.29 15.78 5.79
N MET A 405 -3.78 15.77 7.02
CA MET A 405 -3.81 16.94 7.92
C MET A 405 -2.85 18.06 7.46
N LEU A 406 -1.79 17.71 6.75
CA LEU A 406 -0.75 18.63 6.27
C LEU A 406 -0.81 18.87 4.76
N TYR A 407 -1.91 18.50 4.10
CA TYR A 407 -2.01 18.45 2.64
C TYR A 407 -1.65 19.78 1.94
N GLU A 408 -1.95 20.91 2.59
CA GLU A 408 -1.73 22.26 2.05
C GLU A 408 -0.24 22.65 2.02
N ASP A 409 0.57 22.17 2.97
CA ASP A 409 1.97 22.56 3.13
C ASP A 409 2.93 21.64 2.35
N ILE A 410 2.48 20.44 2.02
CA ILE A 410 3.33 19.40 1.44
C ILE A 410 3.57 19.69 -0.05
N SER A 411 4.84 19.73 -0.45
CA SER A 411 5.23 19.89 -1.85
C SER A 411 4.77 18.72 -2.73
N LEU A 412 4.61 18.96 -4.04
CA LEU A 412 4.24 17.94 -5.01
C LEU A 412 5.16 16.71 -4.95
N THR A 413 6.48 16.91 -4.87
CA THR A 413 7.46 15.83 -4.77
C THR A 413 7.25 14.96 -3.55
N THR A 414 6.90 15.57 -2.42
CA THR A 414 6.66 14.84 -1.18
C THR A 414 5.35 14.08 -1.25
N LYS A 415 4.29 14.65 -1.84
CA LYS A 415 3.03 13.93 -2.14
C LYS A 415 3.28 12.70 -3.02
N LEU A 416 4.11 12.85 -4.06
CA LEU A 416 4.51 11.78 -4.96
C LEU A 416 5.32 10.69 -4.26
N LEU A 417 6.30 11.05 -3.43
CA LEU A 417 7.09 10.08 -2.67
C LEU A 417 6.24 9.33 -1.64
N LEU A 418 5.31 10.01 -0.97
CA LEU A 418 4.36 9.39 -0.03
C LEU A 418 3.37 8.48 -0.76
N SER A 419 3.03 8.79 -2.01
CA SER A 419 2.21 7.90 -2.85
C SER A 419 2.93 6.62 -3.30
N LEU A 420 4.23 6.44 -2.99
CA LEU A 420 4.89 5.12 -3.11
C LEU A 420 4.41 4.12 -2.03
N ILE A 421 3.61 4.58 -1.09
CA ILE A 421 2.88 3.75 -0.15
C ILE A 421 1.48 3.55 -0.73
N SER A 422 1.16 2.32 -1.17
CA SER A 422 -0.09 2.02 -1.88
C SER A 422 -1.35 2.45 -1.12
N ASN A 423 -1.35 2.37 0.22
CA ASN A 423 -2.46 2.83 1.08
C ASN A 423 -2.62 4.36 1.09
N THR A 424 -1.52 5.11 0.97
CA THR A 424 -1.55 6.57 0.85
C THR A 424 -2.00 7.00 -0.54
N ALA A 425 -1.52 6.31 -1.59
CA ALA A 425 -1.93 6.56 -2.96
C ALA A 425 -3.44 6.39 -3.15
N ILE A 426 -4.03 5.27 -2.74
CA ILE A 426 -5.48 5.08 -2.84
C ILE A 426 -6.24 6.09 -1.97
N GLY A 427 -5.67 6.48 -0.82
CA GLY A 427 -6.25 7.50 0.04
C GLY A 427 -6.43 8.83 -0.70
N TYR A 428 -5.38 9.29 -1.39
CA TYR A 428 -5.48 10.48 -2.23
C TYR A 428 -6.41 10.30 -3.43
N ALA A 429 -6.38 9.14 -4.11
CA ALA A 429 -7.30 8.89 -5.22
C ALA A 429 -8.76 9.00 -4.80
N LEU A 430 -9.14 8.37 -3.67
CA LEU A 430 -10.50 8.41 -3.15
C LEU A 430 -10.89 9.80 -2.65
N GLN A 431 -9.96 10.54 -2.03
CA GLN A 431 -10.20 11.93 -1.65
C GLN A 431 -10.52 12.78 -2.89
N MET A 432 -9.71 12.67 -3.96
CA MET A 432 -9.95 13.40 -5.20
C MET A 432 -11.26 13.00 -5.87
N LEU A 433 -11.61 11.71 -5.86
CA LEU A 433 -12.88 11.21 -6.38
C LEU A 433 -14.08 11.87 -5.65
N VAL A 434 -14.03 11.93 -4.31
CA VAL A 434 -15.10 12.55 -3.51
C VAL A 434 -15.17 14.06 -3.73
N VAL A 435 -14.03 14.74 -3.89
CA VAL A 435 -13.99 16.19 -4.18
C VAL A 435 -14.62 16.48 -5.54
N CYS A 436 -14.25 15.74 -6.59
CA CYS A 436 -14.86 15.87 -7.91
C CYS A 436 -16.36 15.52 -7.90
N GLU A 437 -16.76 14.53 -7.10
CA GLU A 437 -18.17 14.19 -6.88
C GLU A 437 -18.95 15.35 -6.25
N GLY A 438 -18.36 16.06 -5.29
CA GLY A 438 -18.93 17.26 -4.67
C GLY A 438 -19.21 18.41 -5.65
N THR A 439 -18.48 18.48 -6.77
CA THR A 439 -18.73 19.47 -7.84
C THR A 439 -19.92 19.12 -8.74
N SER A 440 -20.62 18.01 -8.48
CA SER A 440 -21.73 17.48 -9.28
C SER A 440 -21.38 17.05 -10.72
N ARG A 441 -20.10 17.09 -11.11
CA ARG A 441 -19.60 16.57 -12.40
C ARG A 441 -18.99 15.18 -12.27
N GLY A 442 -18.43 14.86 -11.11
CA GLY A 442 -17.65 13.64 -10.87
C GLY A 442 -16.32 13.63 -11.62
N LEU A 443 -15.45 12.65 -11.34
CA LEU A 443 -14.17 12.53 -12.02
C LEU A 443 -14.33 11.81 -13.37
N GLN A 444 -14.35 12.55 -14.47
CA GLN A 444 -14.43 12.00 -15.83
C GLN A 444 -13.05 11.61 -16.37
N TRP A 445 -13.01 10.74 -17.39
CA TRP A 445 -11.75 10.35 -18.05
C TRP A 445 -11.04 11.52 -18.73
N ASP A 446 -11.79 12.49 -19.25
CA ASP A 446 -11.23 13.67 -19.93
C ASP A 446 -10.45 14.59 -18.98
N GLU A 447 -10.77 14.54 -17.68
CA GLU A 447 -10.16 15.38 -16.63
C GLU A 447 -9.09 14.62 -15.83
N PHE A 448 -8.73 13.41 -16.23
CA PHE A 448 -7.85 12.52 -15.48
C PHE A 448 -6.42 13.06 -15.28
N PHE A 449 -5.93 13.83 -16.26
CA PHE A 449 -4.62 14.51 -16.23
C PHE A 449 -4.78 16.03 -16.06
N MET A 450 -5.88 16.48 -15.46
CA MET A 450 -6.10 17.88 -15.11
C MET A 450 -5.99 18.06 -13.59
N PRO A 451 -5.51 19.22 -13.11
CA PRO A 451 -5.48 19.52 -11.69
C PRO A 451 -6.90 19.65 -11.15
N VAL A 452 -7.19 18.97 -10.03
CA VAL A 452 -8.50 19.02 -9.36
C VAL A 452 -8.71 20.38 -8.69
N SER A 453 -7.64 21.00 -8.21
CA SER A 453 -7.67 22.29 -7.51
C SER A 453 -6.74 23.28 -8.19
N TYR A 454 -7.14 24.56 -8.24
CA TYR A 454 -6.37 25.60 -8.93
C TYR A 454 -4.95 25.80 -8.36
N HIS A 455 -4.78 25.61 -7.05
CA HIS A 455 -3.51 25.79 -6.36
C HIS A 455 -2.64 24.53 -6.27
N ASP A 456 -3.17 23.36 -6.61
CA ASP A 456 -2.45 22.09 -6.49
C ASP A 456 -2.21 21.46 -7.86
N GLN A 457 -0.95 21.13 -8.15
CA GLN A 457 -0.54 20.46 -9.39
C GLN A 457 -0.67 18.94 -9.29
N PHE A 458 -1.09 18.41 -8.14
CA PHE A 458 -1.28 16.98 -7.95
C PHE A 458 -2.54 16.47 -8.69
N GLN A 459 -2.34 15.58 -9.65
CA GLN A 459 -3.38 15.09 -10.57
C GLN A 459 -3.73 13.62 -10.27
N PRO A 460 -4.97 13.17 -10.55
CA PRO A 460 -5.36 11.76 -10.43
C PRO A 460 -4.46 10.81 -11.23
N GLY A 461 -4.00 11.24 -12.41
CA GLY A 461 -3.06 10.48 -13.23
C GLY A 461 -1.70 10.21 -12.58
N HIS A 462 -1.19 11.14 -11.77
CA HIS A 462 0.05 10.90 -11.02
C HIS A 462 -0.11 9.76 -10.01
N VAL A 463 -1.27 9.68 -9.33
CA VAL A 463 -1.56 8.62 -8.37
C VAL A 463 -1.63 7.26 -9.06
N ALA A 464 -2.29 7.17 -10.23
CA ALA A 464 -2.37 5.94 -10.99
C ALA A 464 -0.99 5.46 -11.48
N LEU A 465 -0.16 6.37 -11.97
CA LEU A 465 1.22 6.06 -12.37
C LEU A 465 2.05 5.56 -11.18
N MET A 466 1.89 6.15 -10.01
CA MET A 466 2.59 5.73 -8.79
C MET A 466 2.13 4.34 -8.31
N LEU A 467 0.83 4.02 -8.38
CA LEU A 467 0.35 2.66 -8.07
C LEU A 467 0.92 1.59 -9.02
N VAL A 468 1.07 1.92 -10.31
CA VAL A 468 1.74 1.04 -11.28
C VAL A 468 3.22 0.88 -10.92
N LEU A 469 3.92 1.98 -10.63
CA LEU A 469 5.31 1.96 -10.21
C LEU A 469 5.52 1.11 -8.95
N ASP A 470 4.66 1.26 -7.94
CA ASP A 470 4.66 0.48 -6.71
C ASP A 470 4.52 -1.01 -6.99
N SER A 471 3.59 -1.39 -7.87
CA SER A 471 3.39 -2.80 -8.22
C SER A 471 4.66 -3.43 -8.81
N ILE A 472 5.36 -2.71 -9.69
CA ILE A 472 6.60 -3.16 -10.30
C ILE A 472 7.71 -3.21 -9.24
N LEU A 473 7.87 -2.16 -8.45
CA LEU A 473 8.93 -2.04 -7.45
C LEU A 473 8.80 -3.11 -6.36
N TYR A 474 7.60 -3.33 -5.81
CA TYR A 474 7.36 -4.37 -4.82
C TYR A 474 7.59 -5.77 -5.38
N MET A 475 7.19 -6.04 -6.63
CA MET A 475 7.46 -7.32 -7.28
C MET A 475 8.95 -7.55 -7.55
N LEU A 476 9.67 -6.52 -7.98
CA LEU A 476 11.12 -6.59 -8.17
C LEU A 476 11.84 -6.88 -6.85
N ILE A 477 11.44 -6.21 -5.76
CA ILE A 477 11.99 -6.47 -4.42
C ILE A 477 11.66 -7.91 -3.99
N ALA A 478 10.43 -8.40 -4.20
CA ALA A 478 10.05 -9.76 -3.85
C ALA A 478 10.93 -10.80 -4.56
N VAL A 479 11.13 -10.65 -5.88
CA VAL A 479 11.98 -11.56 -6.68
C VAL A 479 13.46 -11.44 -6.27
N TYR A 480 13.94 -10.22 -6.02
CA TYR A 480 15.32 -9.96 -5.62
C TYR A 480 15.66 -10.54 -4.25
N VAL A 481 14.85 -10.28 -3.23
CA VAL A 481 15.09 -10.76 -1.87
C VAL A 481 14.99 -12.29 -1.81
N GLU A 482 14.11 -12.91 -2.61
CA GLU A 482 14.02 -14.38 -2.69
C GLU A 482 15.33 -15.00 -3.18
N LYS A 483 16.00 -14.37 -4.15
CA LYS A 483 17.28 -14.87 -4.68
C LYS A 483 18.43 -14.73 -3.67
N ILE A 484 18.38 -13.71 -2.81
CA ILE A 484 19.39 -13.49 -1.76
C ILE A 484 19.13 -14.39 -0.55
N ARG A 485 17.85 -14.62 -0.22
CA ARG A 485 17.42 -15.42 0.92
C ARG A 485 16.40 -16.48 0.48
N PRO A 486 16.85 -17.54 -0.22
CA PRO A 486 15.94 -18.56 -0.74
C PRO A 486 15.25 -19.40 0.34
N GLY A 487 15.77 -19.41 1.58
CA GLY A 487 15.19 -20.16 2.70
C GLY A 487 16.18 -21.16 3.30
N LEU A 488 15.66 -22.29 3.80
CA LEU A 488 16.45 -23.40 4.33
C LEU A 488 17.13 -24.20 3.21
N TYR A 489 16.52 -24.23 2.02
CA TYR A 489 17.02 -24.94 0.86
C TYR A 489 17.12 -23.98 -0.33
N GLY A 490 18.29 -23.95 -0.97
CA GLY A 490 18.59 -23.03 -2.07
C GLY A 490 19.88 -22.25 -1.85
N VAL A 491 20.49 -21.85 -2.96
CA VAL A 491 21.78 -21.16 -2.94
C VAL A 491 21.55 -19.65 -2.84
N PRO A 492 21.93 -19.00 -1.72
CA PRO A 492 21.82 -17.55 -1.63
C PRO A 492 22.82 -16.92 -2.61
N LEU A 493 22.30 -16.11 -3.53
CA LEU A 493 23.15 -15.29 -4.39
C LEU A 493 23.69 -14.08 -3.60
N PRO A 494 24.91 -13.59 -3.90
CA PRO A 494 25.44 -12.39 -3.27
C PRO A 494 24.54 -11.19 -3.60
N TRP A 495 24.43 -10.20 -2.69
CA TRP A 495 23.53 -9.05 -2.88
C TRP A 495 23.81 -8.28 -4.18
N TYR A 496 25.06 -8.21 -4.63
CA TYR A 496 25.45 -7.55 -5.88
C TYR A 496 25.29 -8.44 -7.13
N PHE A 497 24.64 -9.61 -7.05
CA PHE A 497 24.48 -10.52 -8.19
C PHE A 497 23.91 -9.87 -9.47
N PRO A 498 22.95 -8.91 -9.42
CA PRO A 498 22.43 -8.30 -10.63
C PRO A 498 23.47 -7.42 -11.34
N PHE A 499 24.54 -7.01 -10.67
CA PHE A 499 25.61 -6.20 -11.27
C PHE A 499 26.78 -7.05 -11.79
N THR A 500 26.68 -8.38 -11.69
CA THR A 500 27.74 -9.29 -12.17
C THR A 500 27.52 -9.69 -13.63
N LYS A 501 28.59 -9.62 -14.44
CA LYS A 501 28.56 -10.05 -15.85
C LYS A 501 28.12 -11.52 -16.01
N SER A 502 28.45 -12.37 -15.04
CA SER A 502 28.09 -13.79 -15.00
C SER A 502 26.58 -14.06 -14.90
N PHE A 503 25.78 -13.11 -14.39
CA PHE A 503 24.33 -13.26 -14.28
C PHE A 503 23.62 -12.95 -15.61
N TRP A 504 24.01 -11.88 -16.29
CA TRP A 504 23.44 -11.47 -17.59
C TRP A 504 24.03 -12.25 -18.76
N CYS A 505 25.29 -12.66 -18.66
CA CYS A 505 25.98 -13.47 -19.64
C CYS A 505 26.57 -14.69 -18.93
N PRO A 506 25.83 -15.81 -18.87
CA PRO A 506 26.36 -17.07 -18.38
C PRO A 506 27.59 -17.43 -19.23
N ASP A 507 28.75 -17.54 -18.59
CA ASP A 507 30.01 -17.77 -19.28
C ASP A 507 30.11 -19.25 -19.68
N ASN A 508 29.63 -19.57 -20.89
CA ASN A 508 29.73 -20.91 -21.46
C ASN A 508 31.18 -21.35 -21.73
N THR A 509 32.18 -20.49 -21.52
CA THR A 509 33.60 -20.82 -21.79
C THR A 509 34.22 -21.73 -20.72
N LYS A 510 33.78 -21.64 -19.45
CA LYS A 510 34.14 -22.63 -18.40
C LYS A 510 33.55 -24.02 -18.67
N VAL A 511 32.56 -24.10 -19.57
CA VAL A 511 31.90 -25.34 -19.96
C VAL A 511 32.82 -26.19 -20.84
N ALA A 512 33.56 -25.57 -21.76
CA ALA A 512 34.48 -26.22 -22.69
C ALA A 512 35.84 -26.61 -22.08
N ALA A 513 36.31 -25.91 -21.05
CA ALA A 513 37.60 -26.19 -20.42
C ALA A 513 37.60 -27.44 -19.51
N LEU A 514 36.41 -27.90 -19.08
CA LEU A 514 36.24 -29.13 -18.29
C LEU A 514 35.99 -30.36 -19.18
N THR A 515 35.25 -30.23 -20.28
CA THR A 515 35.03 -31.31 -21.25
C THR A 515 36.27 -31.67 -22.09
N ASN A 516 37.26 -30.77 -22.16
CA ASN A 516 38.51 -31.02 -22.90
C ASN A 516 39.62 -31.72 -22.09
N LYS A 517 39.37 -32.10 -20.82
CA LYS A 517 40.34 -32.82 -19.98
C LYS A 517 40.06 -34.33 -19.85
N ASP A 518 39.08 -34.86 -20.58
CA ASP A 518 38.48 -36.18 -20.31
C ASP A 518 39.20 -37.38 -20.95
N GLY A 519 40.39 -37.19 -21.54
CA GLY A 519 41.14 -38.30 -22.15
C GLY A 519 42.02 -39.10 -21.19
N VAL A 520 42.72 -38.42 -20.26
CA VAL A 520 43.83 -39.01 -19.49
C VAL A 520 43.49 -39.18 -18.00
N ASP A 521 42.67 -38.29 -17.43
CA ASP A 521 42.26 -38.36 -16.02
C ASP A 521 41.15 -39.42 -15.77
N GLN A 522 40.37 -39.77 -16.79
CA GLN A 522 39.30 -40.78 -16.69
C GLN A 522 39.87 -42.18 -16.38
N GLU A 523 41.00 -42.52 -17.01
CA GLU A 523 41.65 -43.84 -16.88
C GLU A 523 42.32 -44.01 -15.51
N TYR A 524 42.95 -42.94 -14.98
CA TYR A 524 43.52 -42.91 -13.64
C TYR A 524 42.45 -42.93 -12.52
N LYS A 525 41.34 -42.20 -12.70
CA LYS A 525 40.20 -42.26 -11.77
C LYS A 525 39.50 -43.62 -11.79
N ASN A 526 39.37 -44.25 -12.97
CA ASN A 526 38.88 -45.63 -13.10
C ASN A 526 39.80 -46.64 -12.39
N ALA A 527 41.12 -46.41 -12.42
CA ALA A 527 42.09 -47.24 -11.69
C ALA A 527 41.98 -47.07 -10.16
N LEU A 528 41.69 -45.87 -9.66
CA LEU A 528 41.50 -45.61 -8.21
C LEU A 528 40.18 -46.21 -7.68
N LEU A 529 39.10 -46.18 -8.48
CA LEU A 529 37.80 -46.79 -8.15
C LEU A 529 37.86 -48.33 -8.13
N LYS A 530 38.71 -48.94 -8.97
CA LYS A 530 38.97 -50.39 -8.98
C LYS A 530 39.56 -50.95 -7.68
N VAL A 531 40.13 -50.10 -6.81
CA VAL A 531 40.84 -50.55 -5.60
C VAL A 531 39.89 -50.85 -4.42
N ILE A 532 38.60 -50.49 -4.49
CA ILE A 532 37.74 -50.47 -3.28
C ILE A 532 36.52 -51.42 -3.28
N HIS A 533 35.92 -51.92 -4.38
CA HIS A 533 35.07 -53.15 -4.39
C HIS A 533 34.49 -53.53 -5.77
N ASP A 534 34.23 -54.83 -5.97
CA ASP A 534 33.46 -55.63 -6.96
C ASP A 534 33.44 -55.25 -8.46
N GLU A 535 33.35 -56.28 -9.33
CA GLU A 535 33.25 -56.10 -10.78
C GLU A 535 32.09 -55.14 -11.15
N GLU A 536 32.40 -54.04 -11.85
CA GLU A 536 31.37 -53.13 -12.35
C GLU A 536 30.35 -53.91 -13.22
N PRO A 537 29.04 -53.80 -12.95
CA PRO A 537 28.02 -54.54 -13.69
C PRO A 537 28.06 -54.16 -15.17
N LYS A 538 28.42 -55.12 -16.02
CA LYS A 538 28.54 -54.94 -17.47
C LYS A 538 27.14 -54.87 -18.10
N GLY A 539 26.84 -53.76 -18.78
CA GLY A 539 25.62 -53.60 -19.59
C GLY A 539 24.43 -52.95 -18.90
N ILE A 540 24.57 -52.46 -17.66
CA ILE A 540 23.53 -51.68 -16.98
C ILE A 540 23.84 -50.18 -17.14
N PRO A 541 22.89 -49.36 -17.63
CA PRO A 541 23.09 -47.91 -17.74
C PRO A 541 23.33 -47.27 -16.37
N MET A 542 24.20 -46.25 -16.34
CA MET A 542 24.50 -45.48 -15.12
C MET A 542 23.40 -44.45 -14.86
N GLY A 543 22.76 -44.53 -13.69
CA GLY A 543 21.76 -43.55 -13.26
C GLY A 543 22.40 -42.30 -12.65
N ILE A 544 23.40 -42.48 -11.77
CA ILE A 544 24.14 -41.39 -11.12
C ILE A 544 25.64 -41.67 -11.18
N ASN A 545 26.44 -40.70 -11.62
CA ASN A 545 27.90 -40.72 -11.51
C ASN A 545 28.36 -39.48 -10.73
N ILE A 546 29.09 -39.70 -9.63
CA ILE A 546 29.60 -38.67 -8.74
C ILE A 546 31.13 -38.66 -8.84
N GLU A 547 31.70 -37.51 -9.16
CA GLU A 547 33.15 -37.33 -9.32
C GLU A 547 33.69 -36.24 -8.41
N ASN A 548 34.56 -36.65 -7.49
CA ASN A 548 35.29 -35.77 -6.56
C ASN A 548 34.39 -34.77 -5.82
N LEU A 549 33.16 -35.16 -5.51
CA LEU A 549 32.13 -34.27 -4.99
C LEU A 549 32.49 -33.83 -3.57
N THR A 550 32.62 -32.53 -3.37
CA THR A 550 33.11 -31.95 -2.12
C THR A 550 32.23 -30.79 -1.68
N LYS A 551 31.92 -30.72 -0.39
CA LYS A 551 31.19 -29.61 0.22
C LYS A 551 31.91 -29.07 1.44
N VAL A 552 32.21 -27.77 1.40
CA VAL A 552 32.77 -27.02 2.52
C VAL A 552 31.79 -25.93 2.93
N TYR A 553 31.36 -25.93 4.19
CA TYR A 553 30.49 -24.89 4.74
C TYR A 553 31.31 -23.74 5.34
N LYS A 554 30.64 -22.59 5.59
CA LYS A 554 31.25 -21.43 6.24
C LYS A 554 31.89 -21.87 7.57
N GLY A 555 33.17 -21.55 7.77
CA GLY A 555 33.98 -22.08 8.88
C GLY A 555 34.93 -23.23 8.50
N ARG A 556 35.15 -23.50 7.20
CA ARG A 556 36.08 -24.53 6.66
C ARG A 556 35.79 -25.97 7.08
N LYS A 557 34.61 -26.25 7.64
CA LYS A 557 34.17 -27.63 7.92
C LYS A 557 33.80 -28.33 6.61
N LYS A 558 34.60 -29.32 6.23
CA LYS A 558 34.28 -30.23 5.12
C LYS A 558 33.15 -31.17 5.58
N ALA A 559 31.99 -31.08 4.93
CA ALA A 559 30.84 -31.95 5.20
C ALA A 559 30.83 -33.18 4.29
N VAL A 560 31.38 -33.05 3.08
CA VAL A 560 31.64 -34.14 2.14
C VAL A 560 33.01 -33.84 1.54
N ASP A 561 33.92 -34.82 1.52
CA ASP A 561 35.29 -34.66 1.02
C ASP A 561 35.58 -35.70 -0.05
N ASN A 562 35.75 -35.24 -1.30
CA ASN A 562 36.16 -36.05 -2.45
C ASN A 562 35.34 -37.35 -2.67
N LEU A 563 34.02 -37.28 -2.53
CA LEU A 563 33.15 -38.44 -2.73
C LEU A 563 33.13 -38.85 -4.22
N ASN A 564 33.45 -40.11 -4.49
CA ASN A 564 33.36 -40.74 -5.81
C ASN A 564 32.44 -41.95 -5.70
N LEU A 565 31.36 -41.98 -6.49
CA LEU A 565 30.35 -43.03 -6.39
C LEU A 565 29.57 -43.15 -7.70
N ARG A 566 29.41 -44.38 -8.17
CA ARG A 566 28.57 -44.73 -9.33
C ARG A 566 27.37 -45.54 -8.86
N MET A 567 26.19 -45.20 -9.37
CA MET A 567 24.94 -45.90 -9.11
C MET A 567 24.32 -46.28 -10.46
N TYR A 568 23.93 -47.54 -10.59
CA TYR A 568 23.37 -48.09 -11.82
C TYR A 568 21.84 -48.12 -11.78
N GLU A 569 21.19 -48.10 -12.95
CA GLU A 569 19.74 -48.32 -13.03
C GLU A 569 19.40 -49.73 -12.50
N ASN A 570 18.16 -49.93 -12.06
CA ASN A 570 17.69 -51.21 -11.51
C ASN A 570 18.48 -51.71 -10.29
N GLU A 571 19.04 -50.81 -9.48
CA GLU A 571 19.69 -51.12 -8.21
C GLU A 571 19.15 -50.25 -7.07
N ILE A 572 19.18 -50.78 -5.84
CA ILE A 572 18.88 -50.00 -4.63
C ILE A 572 20.20 -49.74 -3.92
N THR A 573 20.73 -48.53 -4.09
CA THR A 573 21.96 -48.11 -3.40
C THR A 573 21.60 -47.52 -2.04
N VAL A 574 22.26 -48.00 -0.98
CA VAL A 574 22.07 -47.51 0.39
C VAL A 574 23.31 -46.79 0.87
N LEU A 575 23.21 -45.47 1.07
CA LEU A 575 24.28 -44.67 1.68
C LEU A 575 24.18 -44.74 3.21
N LEU A 576 24.97 -45.64 3.82
CA LEU A 576 24.99 -45.84 5.27
C LEU A 576 26.09 -44.99 5.95
N GLY A 577 25.81 -44.45 7.11
CA GLY A 577 26.77 -43.71 7.93
C GLY A 577 26.12 -43.15 9.19
N HIS A 578 26.91 -42.72 10.18
CA HIS A 578 26.38 -42.08 11.39
C HIS A 578 25.78 -40.69 11.10
N ASN A 579 25.08 -40.10 12.06
CA ASN A 579 24.58 -38.73 11.93
C ASN A 579 25.76 -37.75 11.81
N GLY A 580 25.65 -36.79 10.89
CA GLY A 580 26.75 -35.86 10.58
C GLY A 580 27.82 -36.38 9.60
N ALA A 581 27.69 -37.61 9.09
CA ALA A 581 28.61 -38.18 8.08
C ALA A 581 28.48 -37.55 6.66
N GLY A 582 27.58 -36.58 6.47
CA GLY A 582 27.40 -35.89 5.18
C GLY A 582 26.31 -36.47 4.26
N LYS A 583 25.57 -37.50 4.67
CA LYS A 583 24.51 -38.17 3.86
C LYS A 583 23.48 -37.20 3.26
N THR A 584 22.80 -36.44 4.11
CA THR A 584 21.80 -35.43 3.71
C THR A 584 22.45 -34.32 2.88
N THR A 585 23.71 -33.96 3.16
CA THR A 585 24.47 -32.98 2.36
C THR A 585 24.72 -33.50 0.94
N THR A 586 25.08 -34.78 0.78
CA THR A 586 25.24 -35.43 -0.53
C THR A 586 23.92 -35.43 -1.31
N ILE A 587 22.81 -35.85 -0.70
CA ILE A 587 21.48 -35.82 -1.33
C ILE A 587 21.07 -34.39 -1.72
N SER A 588 21.35 -33.41 -0.87
CA SER A 588 21.07 -32.00 -1.14
C SER A 588 21.89 -31.43 -2.29
N MET A 589 23.11 -31.92 -2.49
CA MET A 589 23.92 -31.57 -3.66
C MET A 589 23.38 -32.21 -4.94
N LEU A 590 23.07 -33.51 -4.91
CA LEU A 590 22.51 -34.23 -6.07
C LEU A 590 21.20 -33.64 -6.57
N THR A 591 20.35 -33.17 -5.66
CA THR A 591 19.06 -32.53 -5.98
C THR A 591 19.21 -31.06 -6.41
N GLY A 592 20.42 -30.51 -6.32
CA GLY A 592 20.73 -29.11 -6.63
C GLY A 592 20.13 -28.11 -5.63
N MET A 593 19.79 -28.53 -4.41
CA MET A 593 19.40 -27.62 -3.32
C MET A 593 20.61 -26.87 -2.76
N VAL A 594 21.77 -27.54 -2.73
CA VAL A 594 23.04 -27.01 -2.26
C VAL A 594 24.06 -27.16 -3.39
N PRO A 595 24.82 -26.12 -3.77
CA PRO A 595 25.81 -26.27 -4.83
C PRO A 595 27.04 -27.00 -4.26
N PRO A 596 27.72 -27.86 -5.04
CA PRO A 596 29.00 -28.39 -4.63
C PRO A 596 30.04 -27.27 -4.47
N SER A 597 31.01 -27.45 -3.57
CA SER A 597 32.17 -26.55 -3.45
C SER A 597 33.23 -26.88 -4.52
N SER A 598 33.39 -28.16 -4.85
CA SER A 598 34.20 -28.67 -5.96
C SER A 598 33.70 -30.07 -6.35
N GLY A 599 34.11 -30.55 -7.53
CA GLY A 599 33.61 -31.80 -8.13
C GLY A 599 32.33 -31.59 -8.95
N SER A 600 31.84 -32.67 -9.56
CA SER A 600 30.59 -32.69 -10.31
C SER A 600 29.82 -34.00 -10.08
N ALA A 601 28.53 -34.00 -10.44
CA ALA A 601 27.75 -35.21 -10.54
C ALA A 601 26.84 -35.15 -11.78
N THR A 602 26.66 -36.28 -12.44
CA THR A 602 25.76 -36.43 -13.59
C THR A 602 24.63 -37.38 -13.25
N ILE A 603 23.40 -37.00 -13.55
CA ILE A 603 22.19 -37.80 -13.35
C ILE A 603 21.55 -38.04 -14.71
N ASN A 604 21.46 -39.31 -15.12
CA ASN A 604 21.02 -39.70 -16.47
C ASN A 604 21.75 -38.96 -17.61
N GLY A 605 23.07 -38.75 -17.43
CA GLY A 605 23.91 -38.03 -18.39
C GLY A 605 23.87 -36.49 -18.29
N TYR A 606 23.03 -35.91 -17.43
CA TYR A 606 22.92 -34.46 -17.24
C TYR A 606 23.68 -33.99 -16.00
N ASP A 607 24.52 -32.96 -16.13
CA ASP A 607 25.29 -32.40 -15.00
C ASP A 607 24.38 -31.60 -14.05
N ILE A 608 24.42 -31.90 -12.75
CA ILE A 608 23.57 -31.25 -11.73
C ILE A 608 23.81 -29.73 -11.59
N THR A 609 24.99 -29.24 -12.00
CA THR A 609 25.39 -27.83 -11.91
C THR A 609 25.06 -27.03 -13.18
N ARG A 610 25.13 -27.67 -14.35
CA ARG A 610 24.94 -27.02 -15.66
C ARG A 610 23.54 -27.22 -16.22
N GLU A 611 23.01 -28.43 -16.07
CA GLU A 611 21.78 -28.93 -16.68
C GLU A 611 20.77 -29.32 -15.59
N THR A 612 20.69 -28.49 -14.54
CA THR A 612 19.91 -28.78 -13.34
C THR A 612 18.43 -29.04 -13.67
N GLU A 613 17.85 -28.34 -14.64
CA GLU A 613 16.46 -28.57 -15.05
C GLU A 613 16.26 -29.93 -15.74
N GLN A 614 17.18 -30.35 -16.61
CA GLN A 614 17.10 -31.68 -17.26
C GLN A 614 17.31 -32.79 -16.23
N ALA A 615 18.33 -32.66 -15.37
CA ALA A 615 18.60 -33.62 -14.30
C ALA A 615 17.36 -33.79 -13.40
N ARG A 616 16.76 -32.68 -12.96
CA ARG A 616 15.57 -32.65 -12.09
C ARG A 616 14.33 -33.31 -12.67
N ARG A 617 14.13 -33.30 -13.99
CA ARG A 617 12.96 -33.96 -14.63
C ARG A 617 12.92 -35.46 -14.38
N SER A 618 14.08 -36.07 -14.16
CA SER A 618 14.22 -37.51 -13.98
C SER A 618 14.36 -37.95 -12.53
N ILE A 619 14.30 -37.01 -11.58
CA ILE A 619 14.54 -37.23 -10.15
C ILE A 619 13.22 -37.14 -9.36
N GLY A 620 12.96 -38.18 -8.57
CA GLY A 620 12.04 -38.15 -7.45
C GLY A 620 12.79 -37.86 -6.15
N ILE A 621 12.23 -37.03 -5.26
CA ILE A 621 12.80 -36.79 -3.94
C ILE A 621 11.75 -37.03 -2.84
N CYS A 622 12.14 -37.76 -1.80
CA CYS A 622 11.40 -37.84 -0.55
C CYS A 622 12.31 -37.34 0.58
N PRO A 623 12.13 -36.10 1.07
CA PRO A 623 12.93 -35.56 2.16
C PRO A 623 12.65 -36.26 3.50
N GLN A 624 13.46 -35.98 4.52
CA GLN A 624 13.32 -36.56 5.86
C GLN A 624 11.94 -36.31 6.48
N HIS A 625 11.41 -35.09 6.34
CA HIS A 625 10.07 -34.73 6.77
C HIS A 625 9.07 -34.87 5.62
N ASN A 626 7.82 -35.21 5.92
CA ASN A 626 6.80 -35.41 4.88
C ASN A 626 6.33 -34.06 4.33
N VAL A 627 6.73 -33.74 3.09
CA VAL A 627 6.30 -32.54 2.37
C VAL A 627 5.04 -32.86 1.56
N LEU A 628 3.89 -32.72 2.22
CA LEU A 628 2.57 -33.00 1.65
C LEU A 628 1.67 -31.77 1.74
N PHE A 629 0.76 -31.61 0.77
CA PHE A 629 -0.27 -30.60 0.86
C PHE A 629 -1.34 -31.06 1.85
N PRO A 630 -1.52 -30.36 2.99
CA PRO A 630 -2.38 -30.84 4.07
C PRO A 630 -3.82 -31.06 3.62
N ASP A 631 -4.29 -30.23 2.68
CA ASP A 631 -5.68 -30.21 2.23
C ASP A 631 -5.89 -30.86 0.86
N LEU A 632 -4.94 -31.64 0.32
CA LEU A 632 -5.16 -32.49 -0.87
C LEU A 632 -5.42 -33.95 -0.50
N THR A 633 -6.21 -34.67 -1.31
CA THR A 633 -6.44 -36.12 -1.12
C THR A 633 -5.27 -36.96 -1.61
N VAL A 634 -5.21 -38.24 -1.23
CA VAL A 634 -4.21 -39.19 -1.74
C VAL A 634 -4.21 -39.22 -3.28
N ALA A 635 -5.38 -39.37 -3.90
CA ALA A 635 -5.51 -39.36 -5.35
C ALA A 635 -5.05 -38.04 -5.97
N GLU A 636 -5.38 -36.90 -5.38
CA GLU A 636 -4.98 -35.58 -5.89
C GLU A 636 -3.48 -35.32 -5.79
N HIS A 637 -2.81 -35.84 -4.76
CA HIS A 637 -1.35 -35.79 -4.67
C HIS A 637 -0.70 -36.54 -5.83
N ILE A 638 -1.15 -37.77 -6.08
CA ILE A 638 -0.63 -38.59 -7.18
C ILE A 638 -0.91 -37.90 -8.52
N ILE A 639 -2.13 -37.40 -8.73
CA ILE A 639 -2.50 -36.62 -9.91
C ILE A 639 -1.55 -35.43 -10.10
N PHE A 640 -1.33 -34.63 -9.04
CA PHE A 640 -0.51 -33.43 -9.12
C PHE A 640 0.93 -33.74 -9.50
N TYR A 641 1.56 -34.70 -8.82
CA TYR A 641 2.96 -35.05 -9.06
C TYR A 641 3.18 -35.82 -10.37
N SER A 642 2.28 -36.74 -10.74
CA SER A 642 2.33 -37.42 -12.04
C SER A 642 2.15 -36.44 -13.20
N ARG A 643 1.22 -35.48 -13.08
CA ARG A 643 1.09 -34.40 -14.06
C ARG A 643 2.36 -33.59 -14.14
N LEU A 644 2.92 -33.17 -13.01
CA LEU A 644 4.11 -32.33 -12.99
C LEU A 644 5.29 -32.96 -13.72
N LYS A 645 5.44 -34.29 -13.61
CA LYS A 645 6.47 -35.08 -14.30
C LYS A 645 6.13 -35.43 -15.76
N GLY A 646 4.96 -35.02 -16.25
CA GLY A 646 4.60 -35.09 -17.66
C GLY A 646 3.72 -36.27 -18.06
N VAL A 647 3.10 -36.98 -17.11
CA VAL A 647 2.15 -38.05 -17.43
C VAL A 647 0.92 -37.46 -18.15
N PRO A 648 0.52 -37.99 -19.32
CA PRO A 648 -0.62 -37.48 -20.07
C PRO A 648 -1.94 -37.74 -19.36
N SER A 649 -2.94 -36.89 -19.63
CA SER A 649 -4.27 -36.96 -19.00
C SER A 649 -4.92 -38.34 -19.08
N SER A 650 -4.73 -39.05 -20.19
CA SER A 650 -5.35 -40.35 -20.48
C SER A 650 -4.83 -41.46 -19.57
N LYS A 651 -3.55 -41.42 -19.16
CA LYS A 651 -2.93 -42.44 -18.32
C LYS A 651 -3.04 -42.12 -16.83
N LEU A 652 -3.52 -40.94 -16.47
CA LEU A 652 -3.52 -40.43 -15.11
C LEU A 652 -4.35 -41.27 -14.13
N GLN A 653 -5.52 -41.77 -14.56
CA GLN A 653 -6.36 -42.59 -13.68
C GLN A 653 -5.74 -43.97 -13.43
N ALA A 654 -5.19 -44.60 -14.47
CA ALA A 654 -4.44 -45.85 -14.31
C ALA A 654 -3.23 -45.68 -13.39
N GLU A 655 -2.52 -44.55 -13.50
CA GLU A 655 -1.41 -44.19 -12.62
C GLU A 655 -1.87 -44.06 -11.16
N VAL A 656 -3.01 -43.40 -10.92
CA VAL A 656 -3.60 -43.26 -9.58
C VAL A 656 -3.99 -44.63 -9.03
N ASP A 657 -4.69 -45.46 -9.80
CA ASP A 657 -5.10 -46.81 -9.37
C ASP A 657 -3.88 -47.68 -9.02
N HIS A 658 -2.83 -47.59 -9.85
CA HIS A 658 -1.57 -48.31 -9.64
C HIS A 658 -0.89 -47.87 -8.33
N PHE A 659 -0.63 -46.58 -8.13
CA PHE A 659 0.06 -46.09 -6.93
C PHE A 659 -0.79 -46.22 -5.67
N VAL A 660 -2.10 -46.03 -5.74
CA VAL A 660 -2.99 -46.21 -4.57
C VAL A 660 -2.98 -47.66 -4.08
N LYS A 661 -2.97 -48.63 -5.01
CA LYS A 661 -2.83 -50.06 -4.71
C LYS A 661 -1.43 -50.39 -4.19
N LEU A 662 -0.39 -49.89 -4.86
CA LEU A 662 1.00 -50.10 -4.46
C LEU A 662 1.29 -49.59 -3.04
N LEU A 663 0.71 -48.45 -2.68
CA LEU A 663 0.88 -47.82 -1.37
C LEU A 663 -0.03 -48.42 -0.28
N GLU A 664 -0.92 -49.36 -0.63
CA GLU A 664 -1.95 -49.91 0.25
C GLU A 664 -2.83 -48.80 0.86
N LEU A 665 -3.23 -47.82 0.04
CA LEU A 665 -4.04 -46.66 0.44
C LEU A 665 -5.42 -46.64 -0.27
N GLU A 666 -5.91 -47.78 -0.76
CA GLU A 666 -7.15 -47.90 -1.53
C GLU A 666 -8.36 -47.35 -0.76
N GLU A 667 -8.53 -47.76 0.49
CA GLU A 667 -9.60 -47.26 1.37
C GLU A 667 -9.43 -45.77 1.74
N LYS A 668 -8.22 -45.22 1.57
CA LYS A 668 -7.88 -43.82 1.88
C LYS A 668 -7.69 -42.96 0.62
N ARG A 669 -8.05 -43.46 -0.56
CA ARG A 669 -7.89 -42.78 -1.86
C ARG A 669 -8.41 -41.34 -1.86
N ASN A 670 -9.59 -41.13 -1.29
CA ASN A 670 -10.28 -39.83 -1.25
C ASN A 670 -10.14 -39.11 0.09
N VAL A 671 -9.27 -39.60 0.98
CA VAL A 671 -9.02 -38.98 2.29
C VAL A 671 -7.93 -37.92 2.14
N ILE A 672 -8.15 -36.79 2.80
CA ILE A 672 -7.23 -35.65 2.84
C ILE A 672 -5.97 -36.02 3.64
N SER A 673 -4.80 -35.61 3.15
CA SER A 673 -3.50 -36.01 3.73
C SER A 673 -3.36 -35.67 5.22
N LYS A 674 -3.95 -34.56 5.69
CA LYS A 674 -3.95 -34.16 7.11
C LYS A 674 -4.47 -35.27 8.03
N HIS A 675 -5.48 -36.03 7.61
CA HIS A 675 -6.13 -37.10 8.37
C HIS A 675 -5.44 -38.47 8.27
N LEU A 676 -4.37 -38.59 7.50
CA LEU A 676 -3.57 -39.82 7.42
C LEU A 676 -2.68 -39.97 8.67
N SER A 677 -2.44 -41.22 9.08
CA SER A 677 -1.46 -41.54 10.12
C SER A 677 -0.04 -41.16 9.67
N GLY A 678 0.91 -41.05 10.60
CA GLY A 678 2.31 -40.73 10.27
C GLY A 678 2.91 -41.69 9.24
N GLY A 679 2.65 -42.99 9.39
CA GLY A 679 3.10 -44.01 8.44
C GLY A 679 2.40 -43.96 7.08
N GLN A 680 1.11 -43.63 7.05
CA GLN A 680 0.38 -43.41 5.79
C GLN A 680 0.87 -42.16 5.06
N LYS A 681 1.16 -41.07 5.78
CA LYS A 681 1.79 -39.87 5.20
C LYS A 681 3.15 -40.19 4.62
N ARG A 682 3.96 -41.01 5.31
CA ARG A 682 5.28 -41.41 4.80
C ARG A 682 5.16 -42.22 3.52
N ARG A 683 4.24 -43.20 3.47
CA ARG A 683 3.94 -43.96 2.25
C ARG A 683 3.53 -43.02 1.11
N LEU A 684 2.60 -42.11 1.34
CA LEU A 684 2.18 -41.13 0.33
C LEU A 684 3.35 -40.26 -0.16
N SER A 685 4.24 -39.82 0.74
CA SER A 685 5.42 -39.02 0.39
C SER A 685 6.40 -39.79 -0.50
N VAL A 686 6.64 -41.07 -0.19
CA VAL A 686 7.46 -41.96 -1.04
C VAL A 686 6.75 -42.21 -2.38
N GLY A 687 5.45 -42.45 -2.37
CA GLY A 687 4.62 -42.57 -3.56
C GLY A 687 4.74 -41.36 -4.49
N ALA A 688 4.60 -40.15 -3.94
CA ALA A 688 4.77 -38.90 -4.68
C ALA A 688 6.16 -38.75 -5.31
N ALA A 689 7.21 -39.24 -4.63
CA ALA A 689 8.57 -39.25 -5.17
C ALA A 689 8.70 -40.22 -6.35
N MET A 690 8.01 -41.37 -6.34
CA MET A 690 8.07 -42.38 -7.40
C MET A 690 7.13 -42.11 -8.58
N CYS A 691 6.02 -41.40 -8.36
CA CYS A 691 5.03 -41.04 -9.39
C CYS A 691 5.66 -40.47 -10.66
N GLY A 692 5.07 -40.71 -11.83
CA GLY A 692 5.48 -40.08 -13.08
C GLY A 692 6.78 -40.61 -13.69
N SER A 693 7.02 -41.91 -13.53
CA SER A 693 8.16 -42.64 -14.14
C SER A 693 9.52 -41.99 -13.85
N SER A 694 9.80 -41.69 -12.57
CA SER A 694 11.11 -41.16 -12.17
C SER A 694 12.16 -42.25 -12.28
N ARG A 695 13.21 -42.00 -13.08
CA ARG A 695 14.31 -42.96 -13.26
C ARG A 695 15.19 -43.08 -12.02
N VAL A 696 15.32 -41.99 -11.27
CA VAL A 696 16.14 -41.93 -10.06
C VAL A 696 15.27 -41.40 -8.93
N VAL A 697 15.19 -42.14 -7.81
CA VAL A 697 14.43 -41.72 -6.63
C VAL A 697 15.37 -41.64 -5.43
N LEU A 698 15.50 -40.44 -4.87
CA LEU A 698 16.33 -40.14 -3.71
C LEU A 698 15.45 -40.08 -2.45
N LEU A 699 15.71 -40.97 -1.50
CA LEU A 699 14.95 -41.09 -0.26
C LEU A 699 15.86 -40.77 0.93
N ASP A 700 15.58 -39.68 1.64
CA ASP A 700 16.32 -39.31 2.85
C ASP A 700 15.58 -39.87 4.08
N GLU A 701 16.21 -40.85 4.74
CA GLU A 701 15.68 -41.59 5.89
C GLU A 701 14.21 -42.10 5.73
N PRO A 702 13.90 -42.90 4.69
CA PRO A 702 12.53 -43.34 4.36
C PRO A 702 11.80 -44.04 5.51
N THR A 703 12.52 -44.78 6.35
CA THR A 703 11.97 -45.64 7.42
C THR A 703 11.94 -44.98 8.80
N SER A 704 12.43 -43.75 8.93
CA SER A 704 12.48 -43.05 10.23
C SER A 704 11.07 -42.74 10.73
N GLY A 705 10.81 -43.00 12.02
CA GLY A 705 9.50 -42.77 12.65
C GLY A 705 8.39 -43.75 12.25
N LEU A 706 8.70 -44.83 11.52
CA LEU A 706 7.75 -45.90 11.18
C LEU A 706 7.81 -47.06 12.18
N ASP A 707 6.65 -47.68 12.42
CA ASP A 707 6.54 -48.96 13.14
C ASP A 707 7.14 -50.13 12.31
N PRO A 708 7.52 -51.25 12.94
CA PRO A 708 8.20 -52.35 12.25
C PRO A 708 7.43 -52.93 11.05
N ALA A 709 6.09 -52.98 11.12
CA ALA A 709 5.27 -53.49 10.02
C ALA A 709 5.28 -52.51 8.83
N ALA A 710 5.11 -51.21 9.09
CA ALA A 710 5.21 -50.18 8.06
C ALA A 710 6.60 -50.10 7.40
N ARG A 711 7.69 -50.38 8.13
CA ARG A 711 9.05 -50.45 7.55
C ARG A 711 9.19 -51.59 6.55
N ARG A 712 8.70 -52.79 6.89
CA ARG A 712 8.72 -53.94 5.98
C ARG A 712 7.89 -53.69 4.73
N SER A 713 6.66 -53.20 4.90
CA SER A 713 5.79 -52.81 3.77
C SER A 713 6.48 -51.78 2.86
N LEU A 714 7.19 -50.80 3.42
CA LEU A 714 7.95 -49.83 2.62
C LEU A 714 9.13 -50.48 1.87
N TRP A 715 9.85 -51.40 2.48
CA TRP A 715 10.93 -52.14 1.81
C TRP A 715 10.40 -53.03 0.68
N ASP A 716 9.28 -53.72 0.89
CA ASP A 716 8.62 -54.53 -0.14
C ASP A 716 8.18 -53.67 -1.32
N LEU A 717 7.67 -52.46 -1.04
CA LEU A 717 7.33 -51.47 -2.05
C LEU A 717 8.56 -51.02 -2.86
N LEU A 718 9.68 -50.71 -2.21
CA LEU A 718 10.90 -50.29 -2.91
C LEU A 718 11.49 -51.43 -3.75
N GLN A 719 11.39 -52.68 -3.29
CA GLN A 719 11.82 -53.84 -4.06
C GLN A 719 10.95 -54.10 -5.29
N ARG A 720 9.63 -53.84 -5.21
CA ARG A 720 8.69 -54.02 -6.34
C ARG A 720 8.88 -52.97 -7.45
N GLU A 721 9.25 -51.75 -7.07
CA GLU A 721 9.48 -50.62 -8.00
C GLU A 721 10.91 -50.55 -8.56
N LYS A 722 11.79 -51.49 -8.18
CA LYS A 722 13.11 -51.66 -8.78
C LYS A 722 12.95 -52.22 -10.20
N LYS A 723 12.69 -51.37 -11.20
CA LYS A 723 12.44 -51.74 -12.60
C LYS A 723 13.00 -50.77 -13.63
#